data_AF-A0A356KX54-F1
#
_entry.id   AF-A0A356KX54-F1
#
_cell.length_a   1.000
_cell.length_b   1.000
_cell.length_c   1.000
_cell.angle_alpha   90.00
_cell.angle_beta   90.00
_cell.angle_gamma   90.00
#
_symmetry.space_group_name_H-M   'P 1'
#
loop_
_entity.id
_entity.type
_entity.pdbx_description
1 polymer ?
#
loop_
_entity_poly.entity_id
_entity_poly.type
_entity_poly.pdbx_seq_one_letter_code
_entity_poly.pdbx_strand_id
1 'polypeptide(L)'
;MSPLVGLGLSLALVIGGYVLAQHLEQRERLRSFLDGFVLVMVAGLCLLFILPHAFSALGGWAVGLMALGFLVPTLSERFLHRHEGEGPPVFLTVALFALGAHCALDGAVLAESGAHAHGAHDHAHGHEANEMAAMLAILVHRLPVGLFLGSTVRQLAGKRWGLVALAVVLGSTVGGHVLHEVLEAWAQATSAGVLNALLAGGLLHVVVGHGADSPKHQAAARQSSALGALLAAALFLVVPLELPQPLRVSLVTAYHLFCESAPAILLGFLGAGLLSLVSQHKLASFMTGKTALGSAARGVVFGLPIPICSCGVVPLYRGLMLRGVPAAAAVAFLIATPELGLDSIFLSFPLLGWKITALRFASAVVLALVAGSAVAWLTRKDAPVPPDPVESGRFLAASATPARVRVWRTFVESLDELGPWMVAGIAVAAAIYPLLDEATVAGVPSAAQVPLFSLISAPIYLCAASATPVASVLLAKGVALGAVITFLLTGPATNITTYGALRGFHGRKTTLLLLGVILSATIALGLVLNLVVLPLPALKVGAEHQPHALQLASASLFVAFLVYSLFRQGPRGCLQRLGIGHTHAEHDHGDRAGGHAHDHAHEGGHDHAHAREPEPKAGGCCSGIATCASEPAPPAPAAPETAPHSHEHEHEHGRGGE
;
A
#
# COMPACT_ATOMS: atom_id res chain seq x y z
N MET A 1 20.23 31.62 -18.12
CA MET A 1 21.60 31.13 -17.82
C MET A 1 22.14 30.51 -19.10
N SER A 2 23.46 30.53 -19.36
CA SER A 2 23.97 29.87 -20.57
C SER A 2 23.94 28.33 -20.42
N PRO A 3 23.85 27.56 -21.52
CA PRO A 3 23.82 26.09 -21.50
C PRO A 3 25.00 25.49 -20.72
N LEU A 4 26.19 26.07 -20.90
CA LEU A 4 27.42 25.65 -20.20
C LEU A 4 27.35 25.88 -18.69
N VAL A 5 26.69 26.96 -18.24
CA VAL A 5 26.48 27.22 -16.82
C VAL A 5 25.48 26.23 -16.23
N GLY A 6 24.41 25.90 -16.97
CA GLY A 6 23.44 24.87 -16.58
C GLY A 6 24.10 23.49 -16.44
N LEU A 7 24.90 23.08 -17.42
CA LEU A 7 25.68 21.85 -17.39
C LEU A 7 26.67 21.83 -16.21
N GLY A 8 27.46 22.90 -16.04
CA GLY A 8 28.44 23.00 -14.96
C GLY A 8 27.80 22.88 -13.58
N LEU A 9 26.66 23.55 -13.37
CA LEU A 9 25.92 23.47 -12.11
C LEU A 9 25.32 22.07 -11.87
N SER A 10 24.78 21.43 -12.91
CA SER A 10 24.27 20.05 -12.84
C SER A 10 25.36 19.06 -12.39
N LEU A 11 26.54 19.11 -13.03
CA LEU A 11 27.68 18.26 -12.66
C LEU A 11 28.15 18.55 -11.22
N ALA A 12 28.25 19.83 -10.85
CA ALA A 12 28.65 20.24 -9.50
C ALA A 12 27.67 19.74 -8.43
N LEU A 13 26.35 19.76 -8.69
CA LEU A 13 25.34 19.28 -7.76
C LEU A 13 25.39 17.75 -7.57
N VAL A 14 25.61 16.98 -8.65
CA VAL A 14 25.77 15.52 -8.54
C VAL A 14 27.04 15.17 -7.74
N ILE A 15 28.18 15.80 -8.07
CA ILE A 15 29.44 15.56 -7.35
C ILE A 15 29.32 15.99 -5.88
N GLY A 16 28.76 17.18 -5.66
CA GLY A 16 28.52 17.73 -4.33
C GLY A 16 27.62 16.81 -3.50
N GLY A 17 26.54 16.30 -4.08
CA GLY A 17 25.66 15.32 -3.43
C GLY A 17 26.37 14.02 -3.09
N TYR A 18 27.18 13.48 -4.00
CA TYR A 18 27.96 12.26 -3.76
C TYR A 18 28.96 12.42 -2.60
N VAL A 19 29.66 13.54 -2.54
CA VAL A 19 30.61 13.85 -1.45
C VAL A 19 29.88 14.13 -0.15
N LEU A 20 28.78 14.88 -0.21
CA LEU A 20 27.96 15.21 0.95
C LEU A 20 27.43 13.94 1.60
N ALA A 21 26.91 12.98 0.82
CA ALA A 21 26.45 11.69 1.35
C ALA A 21 27.50 10.99 2.23
N GLN A 22 28.78 11.00 1.83
CA GLN A 22 29.86 10.36 2.60
C GLN A 22 30.08 10.99 3.98
N HIS A 23 29.85 12.31 4.10
CA HIS A 23 29.95 13.03 5.37
C HIS A 23 28.71 12.79 6.23
N LEU A 24 27.54 12.77 5.61
CA LEU A 24 26.25 12.59 6.28
C LEU A 24 26.07 11.14 6.79
N GLU A 25 26.65 10.16 6.11
CA GLU A 25 26.61 8.73 6.50
C GLU A 25 27.27 8.43 7.84
N GLN A 26 28.18 9.29 8.31
CA GLN A 26 28.83 9.11 9.61
C GLN A 26 27.87 9.29 10.79
N ARG A 27 26.67 9.85 10.57
CA ARG A 27 25.67 10.12 11.61
C ARG A 27 24.37 9.39 11.32
N GLU A 28 23.97 8.49 12.22
CA GLU A 28 22.78 7.63 12.07
C GLU A 28 21.47 8.40 11.75
N ARG A 29 21.23 9.52 12.45
CA ARG A 29 20.05 10.38 12.21
C ARG A 29 20.06 11.03 10.82
N LEU A 30 21.23 11.41 10.34
CA LEU A 30 21.37 12.14 9.08
C LEU A 30 21.33 11.20 7.88
N ARG A 31 21.89 9.99 8.03
CA ARG A 31 21.67 8.87 7.12
C ARG A 31 20.18 8.55 6.98
N SER A 32 19.47 8.43 8.10
CA SER A 32 18.02 8.15 8.11
C SER A 32 17.20 9.27 7.48
N PHE A 33 17.60 10.54 7.69
CA PHE A 33 16.99 11.69 7.03
C PHE A 33 17.17 11.65 5.50
N LEU A 34 18.40 11.45 5.03
CA LEU A 34 18.70 11.33 3.61
C LEU A 34 17.89 10.22 2.95
N ASP A 35 17.78 9.10 3.65
CA ASP A 35 17.07 7.94 3.20
C ASP A 35 15.58 8.22 2.89
N GLY A 36 14.88 8.88 3.83
CA GLY A 36 13.49 9.30 3.62
C GLY A 36 13.35 10.39 2.57
N PHE A 37 14.30 11.32 2.50
CA PHE A 37 14.33 12.40 1.50
C PHE A 37 14.50 11.84 0.09
N VAL A 38 15.50 10.99 -0.15
CA VAL A 38 15.78 10.36 -1.45
C VAL A 38 14.59 9.51 -1.89
N LEU A 39 13.98 8.74 -0.97
CA LEU A 39 12.82 7.91 -1.27
C LEU A 39 11.66 8.72 -1.86
N VAL A 40 11.22 9.76 -1.17
CA VAL A 40 10.08 10.58 -1.61
C VAL A 40 10.45 11.45 -2.82
N MET A 41 11.68 11.97 -2.87
CA MET A 41 12.14 12.78 -4.00
C MET A 41 12.18 11.99 -5.30
N VAL A 42 12.85 10.82 -5.32
CA VAL A 42 12.96 10.03 -6.55
C VAL A 42 11.61 9.44 -6.96
N ALA A 43 10.80 8.97 -6.02
CA ALA A 43 9.44 8.51 -6.32
C ALA A 43 8.58 9.64 -6.89
N GLY A 44 8.65 10.84 -6.30
CA GLY A 44 7.95 12.03 -6.79
C GLY A 44 8.37 12.43 -8.19
N LEU A 45 9.67 12.40 -8.52
CA LEU A 45 10.16 12.68 -9.88
C LEU A 45 9.66 11.65 -10.91
N CYS A 46 9.72 10.37 -10.57
CA CYS A 46 9.24 9.31 -11.44
C CYS A 46 7.74 9.49 -11.75
N LEU A 47 6.93 9.82 -10.74
CA LEU A 47 5.48 9.91 -10.85
C LEU A 47 4.97 11.25 -11.40
N LEU A 48 5.61 12.36 -11.04
CA LEU A 48 5.16 13.72 -11.38
C LEU A 48 5.86 14.32 -12.60
N PHE A 49 7.01 13.79 -13.02
CA PHE A 49 7.77 14.30 -14.16
C PHE A 49 7.95 13.25 -15.26
N ILE A 50 8.52 12.09 -14.94
CA ILE A 50 8.87 11.10 -15.99
C ILE A 50 7.63 10.42 -16.56
N LEU A 51 6.74 9.92 -15.70
CA LEU A 51 5.51 9.25 -16.13
C LEU A 51 4.62 10.15 -17.00
N PRO A 52 4.39 11.43 -16.67
CA PRO A 52 3.61 12.33 -17.52
C PRO A 52 4.21 12.56 -18.90
N HIS A 53 5.54 12.68 -19.01
CA HIS A 53 6.21 12.76 -20.31
C HIS A 53 6.01 11.46 -21.11
N ALA A 54 6.18 10.30 -20.49
CA ALA A 54 5.90 9.02 -21.16
C ALA A 54 4.42 8.89 -21.58
N PHE A 55 3.50 9.40 -20.77
CA PHE A 55 2.07 9.43 -21.06
C PHE A 55 1.74 10.27 -22.29
N SER A 56 2.43 11.38 -22.51
CA SER A 56 2.22 12.21 -23.71
C SER A 56 2.53 11.47 -25.01
N ALA A 57 3.49 10.55 -24.99
CA ALA A 57 3.89 9.75 -26.14
C ALA A 57 3.12 8.42 -26.29
N LEU A 58 2.65 7.84 -25.18
CA LEU A 58 2.10 6.47 -25.14
C LEU A 58 0.64 6.36 -24.68
N GLY A 59 0.06 7.45 -24.17
CA GLY A 59 -1.21 7.41 -23.44
C GLY A 59 -1.16 6.47 -22.23
N GLY A 60 -2.24 5.74 -21.98
CA GLY A 60 -2.36 4.85 -20.82
C GLY A 60 -1.34 3.70 -20.78
N TRP A 61 -0.73 3.33 -21.91
CA TRP A 61 0.32 2.31 -21.95
C TRP A 61 1.56 2.68 -21.13
N ALA A 62 1.82 3.98 -20.92
CA ALA A 62 2.91 4.43 -20.06
C ALA A 62 2.83 3.86 -18.64
N VAL A 63 1.62 3.78 -18.06
CA VAL A 63 1.42 3.23 -16.71
C VAL A 63 1.73 1.73 -16.68
N GLY A 64 1.27 0.99 -17.69
CA GLY A 64 1.53 -0.45 -17.81
C GLY A 64 3.03 -0.75 -18.02
N LEU A 65 3.71 0.04 -18.85
CA LEU A 65 5.15 -0.08 -19.07
C LEU A 65 5.96 0.32 -17.84
N MET A 66 5.53 1.34 -17.08
CA MET A 66 6.16 1.68 -15.80
C MET A 66 6.00 0.54 -14.78
N ALA A 67 4.82 -0.06 -14.68
CA ALA A 67 4.60 -1.23 -13.83
C ALA A 67 5.46 -2.42 -14.27
N LEU A 68 5.62 -2.64 -15.57
CA LEU A 68 6.53 -3.64 -16.11
C LEU A 68 7.98 -3.34 -15.71
N GLY A 69 8.45 -2.10 -15.88
CA GLY A 69 9.79 -1.66 -15.47
C GLY A 69 10.05 -1.85 -13.98
N PHE A 70 9.02 -1.69 -13.14
CA PHE A 70 9.10 -1.97 -11.70
C PHE A 70 9.24 -3.46 -11.37
N LEU A 71 8.60 -4.34 -12.16
CA LEU A 71 8.60 -5.79 -11.96
C LEU A 71 9.81 -6.50 -12.56
N VAL A 72 10.37 -5.98 -13.65
CA VAL A 72 11.50 -6.58 -14.39
C VAL A 72 12.69 -6.91 -13.47
N PRO A 73 13.17 -5.99 -12.60
CA PRO A 73 14.19 -6.30 -11.59
C PRO A 73 13.87 -7.53 -10.74
N THR A 74 12.68 -7.58 -10.15
CA THR A 74 12.24 -8.68 -9.26
C THR A 74 12.15 -10.00 -9.98
N LEU A 75 11.66 -9.99 -11.22
CA LEU A 75 11.60 -11.18 -12.06
C LEU A 75 13.01 -11.65 -12.42
N SER A 76 13.90 -10.73 -12.80
CA SER A 76 15.28 -11.05 -13.15
C SER A 76 16.02 -11.72 -11.99
N GLU A 77 15.84 -11.23 -10.76
CA GLU A 77 16.43 -11.84 -9.56
C GLU A 77 15.93 -13.27 -9.34
N ARG A 78 14.61 -13.48 -9.45
CA ARG A 78 14.00 -14.82 -9.30
C ARG A 78 14.49 -15.83 -10.35
N PHE A 79 14.74 -15.38 -11.58
CA PHE A 79 15.19 -16.26 -12.67
C PHE A 79 16.72 -16.48 -12.67
N LEU A 80 17.52 -15.50 -12.22
CA LEU A 80 18.99 -15.55 -12.27
C LEU A 80 19.67 -16.00 -10.97
N HIS A 81 18.94 -16.46 -9.95
CA HIS A 81 19.49 -17.11 -8.74
C HIS A 81 20.40 -18.32 -8.99
N ARG A 82 20.70 -18.68 -10.25
CA ARG A 82 21.60 -19.79 -10.60
C ARG A 82 23.06 -19.42 -10.78
N HIS A 83 23.47 -18.15 -10.77
CA HIS A 83 24.87 -17.78 -11.01
C HIS A 83 25.44 -16.91 -9.88
N GLU A 84 26.06 -17.57 -8.91
CA GLU A 84 27.01 -16.96 -7.96
C GLU A 84 28.31 -16.63 -8.71
N GLY A 85 28.38 -15.44 -9.30
CA GLY A 85 29.60 -14.91 -9.93
C GLY A 85 30.00 -13.57 -9.34
N GLU A 86 31.29 -13.23 -9.39
CA GLU A 86 31.92 -11.98 -8.88
C GLU A 86 31.53 -10.70 -9.66
N GLY A 87 30.40 -10.71 -10.36
CA GLY A 87 29.88 -9.56 -11.12
C GLY A 87 28.99 -8.63 -10.28
N PRO A 88 28.72 -7.40 -10.75
CA PRO A 88 27.67 -6.57 -10.15
C PRO A 88 26.34 -7.34 -10.20
N PRO A 89 25.48 -7.23 -9.17
CA PRO A 89 24.16 -7.83 -9.24
C PRO A 89 23.45 -7.31 -10.49
N VAL A 90 22.81 -8.20 -11.25
CA VAL A 90 22.15 -7.86 -12.53
C VAL A 90 21.26 -6.64 -12.39
N PHE A 91 20.56 -6.55 -11.27
CA PHE A 91 19.77 -5.40 -10.90
C PHE A 91 20.54 -4.05 -10.94
N LEU A 92 21.77 -3.99 -10.41
CA LEU A 92 22.59 -2.78 -10.45
C LEU A 92 22.96 -2.43 -11.89
N THR A 93 23.24 -3.40 -12.76
CA THR A 93 23.58 -3.12 -14.16
C THR A 93 22.40 -2.50 -14.91
N VAL A 94 21.19 -3.02 -14.70
CA VAL A 94 19.95 -2.47 -15.26
C VAL A 94 19.71 -1.07 -14.69
N ALA A 95 19.91 -0.86 -13.39
CA ALA A 95 19.75 0.44 -12.74
C ALA A 95 20.75 1.49 -13.26
N LEU A 96 22.01 1.11 -13.50
CA LEU A 96 23.04 2.02 -14.03
C LEU A 96 22.78 2.38 -15.50
N PHE A 97 22.37 1.40 -16.32
CA PHE A 97 21.93 1.68 -17.68
C PHE A 97 20.75 2.65 -17.66
N ALA A 98 19.77 2.38 -16.79
CA ALA A 98 18.57 3.17 -16.68
C ALA A 98 18.86 4.63 -16.27
N LEU A 99 19.69 4.79 -15.25
CA LEU A 99 20.13 6.09 -14.76
C LEU A 99 20.98 6.83 -15.79
N GLY A 100 21.86 6.13 -16.51
CA GLY A 100 22.68 6.70 -17.58
C GLY A 100 21.83 7.25 -18.73
N ALA A 101 20.87 6.46 -19.23
CA ALA A 101 19.95 6.88 -20.28
C ALA A 101 19.13 8.13 -19.87
N HIS A 102 18.59 8.15 -18.65
CA HIS A 102 17.89 9.31 -18.12
C HIS A 102 18.81 10.55 -18.02
N CYS A 103 20.03 10.39 -17.52
CA CYS A 103 20.98 11.48 -17.39
C CYS A 103 21.43 12.05 -18.74
N ALA A 104 21.45 11.23 -19.79
CA ALA A 104 21.72 11.69 -21.16
C ALA A 104 20.58 12.58 -21.68
N LEU A 105 19.33 12.20 -21.43
CA LEU A 105 18.18 13.04 -21.81
C LEU A 105 18.21 14.40 -21.10
N ASP A 106 18.48 14.43 -19.81
CA ASP A 106 18.65 15.70 -19.08
C ASP A 106 19.79 16.55 -19.66
N GLY A 107 20.89 15.92 -20.06
CA GLY A 107 22.01 16.59 -20.71
C GLY A 107 21.59 17.32 -21.99
N ALA A 108 20.78 16.65 -22.81
CA ALA A 108 20.24 17.21 -24.05
C ALA A 108 19.32 18.42 -23.76
N VAL A 109 18.41 18.31 -22.79
CA VAL A 109 17.52 19.42 -22.39
C VAL A 109 18.30 20.64 -21.87
N LEU A 110 19.40 20.41 -21.14
CA LEU A 110 20.29 21.50 -20.69
C LEU A 110 21.02 22.20 -21.85
N ALA A 111 21.22 21.53 -22.99
CA ALA A 111 21.80 22.14 -24.19
C ALA A 111 20.79 23.07 -24.89
N GLU A 112 19.54 22.63 -24.96
CA GLU A 112 18.45 23.32 -25.66
C GLU A 112 18.01 24.61 -24.96
N SER A 113 17.93 24.59 -23.62
CA SER A 113 17.43 25.68 -22.76
C SER A 113 18.24 26.99 -22.79
N GLY A 114 19.23 27.12 -23.69
CA GLY A 114 19.95 28.36 -23.94
C GLY A 114 20.36 28.59 -25.39
N ALA A 115 19.91 27.76 -26.33
CA ALA A 115 20.16 27.95 -27.76
C ALA A 115 19.28 29.07 -28.38
N HIS A 116 18.12 29.37 -27.79
CA HIS A 116 17.16 30.34 -28.31
C HIS A 116 17.32 31.78 -27.80
N ALA A 117 18.24 32.05 -26.86
CA ALA A 117 18.43 33.39 -26.26
C ALA A 117 19.10 34.43 -27.19
N HIS A 118 19.44 34.08 -28.44
CA HIS A 118 20.17 34.96 -29.36
C HIS A 118 19.46 35.29 -30.68
N GLY A 119 18.17 34.99 -30.83
CA GLY A 119 17.49 35.30 -32.09
C GLY A 119 15.97 35.27 -32.06
N ALA A 120 15.31 36.15 -31.31
CA ALA A 120 14.00 36.73 -31.65
C ALA A 120 13.54 37.69 -30.55
N HIS A 121 13.83 38.98 -30.72
CA HIS A 121 13.00 40.01 -30.10
C HIS A 121 11.70 40.06 -30.90
N ASP A 122 10.69 39.29 -30.49
CA ASP A 122 9.27 39.65 -30.52
C ASP A 122 8.42 38.39 -30.20
N HIS A 123 7.63 38.47 -29.12
CA HIS A 123 6.66 37.48 -28.63
C HIS A 123 7.17 36.26 -27.84
N ALA A 124 7.84 36.45 -26.69
CA ALA A 124 8.41 35.32 -25.92
C ALA A 124 8.15 35.30 -24.39
N HIS A 125 7.11 35.95 -23.85
CA HIS A 125 6.88 35.90 -22.39
C HIS A 125 6.37 34.54 -21.85
N GLY A 126 5.96 33.62 -22.72
CA GLY A 126 5.51 32.27 -22.33
C GLY A 126 6.54 31.15 -22.48
N HIS A 127 7.45 31.24 -23.47
CA HIS A 127 8.43 30.17 -23.76
C HIS A 127 9.67 30.25 -22.87
N GLU A 128 10.19 31.45 -22.56
CA GLU A 128 11.37 31.62 -21.69
C GLU A 128 11.14 31.13 -20.24
N ALA A 129 9.90 31.28 -19.74
CA ALA A 129 9.54 30.80 -18.40
C ALA A 129 9.56 29.27 -18.31
N ASN A 130 9.21 28.59 -19.41
CA ASN A 130 9.13 27.13 -19.46
C ASN A 130 10.52 26.49 -19.59
N GLU A 131 11.40 27.08 -20.40
CA GLU A 131 12.81 26.63 -20.51
C GLU A 131 13.58 26.78 -19.19
N MET A 132 13.38 27.92 -18.49
CA MET A 132 13.98 28.12 -17.17
C MET A 132 13.41 27.14 -16.13
N ALA A 133 12.11 26.83 -16.20
CA ALA A 133 11.46 25.87 -15.31
C ALA A 133 11.98 24.44 -15.54
N ALA A 134 12.16 24.02 -16.79
CA ALA A 134 12.74 22.72 -17.14
C ALA A 134 14.18 22.59 -16.62
N MET A 135 15.01 23.61 -16.85
CA MET A 135 16.39 23.64 -16.34
C MET A 135 16.43 23.63 -14.80
N LEU A 136 15.59 24.41 -14.12
CA LEU A 136 15.49 24.41 -12.66
C LEU A 136 15.01 23.05 -12.12
N ALA A 137 14.04 22.41 -12.79
CA ALA A 137 13.59 21.07 -12.44
C ALA A 137 14.72 20.04 -12.55
N ILE A 138 15.58 20.16 -13.58
CA ILE A 138 16.78 19.34 -13.71
C ILE A 138 17.72 19.57 -12.53
N LEU A 139 18.06 20.82 -12.24
CA LEU A 139 19.00 21.16 -11.18
C LEU A 139 18.52 20.70 -9.80
N VAL A 140 17.22 20.84 -9.50
CA VAL A 140 16.62 20.45 -8.21
C VAL A 140 16.83 18.96 -7.93
N HIS A 141 16.74 18.10 -8.94
CA HIS A 141 16.86 16.66 -8.72
C HIS A 141 18.29 16.10 -8.81
N ARG A 142 19.27 16.90 -9.24
CA ARG A 142 20.67 16.47 -9.40
C ARG A 142 21.41 16.25 -8.08
N LEU A 143 21.15 17.08 -7.09
CA LEU A 143 21.68 16.88 -5.73
C LEU A 143 21.17 15.56 -5.10
N PRO A 144 19.84 15.27 -5.11
CA PRO A 144 19.31 13.97 -4.70
C PRO A 144 19.94 12.77 -5.42
N VAL A 145 20.15 12.85 -6.74
CA VAL A 145 20.82 11.78 -7.50
C VAL A 145 22.25 11.56 -7.00
N GLY A 146 23.02 12.62 -6.79
CA GLY A 146 24.36 12.52 -6.18
C GLY A 146 24.32 11.87 -4.79
N LEU A 147 23.38 12.26 -3.94
CA LEU A 147 23.18 11.69 -2.61
C LEU A 147 22.85 10.20 -2.66
N PHE A 148 21.98 9.79 -3.58
CA PHE A 148 21.61 8.39 -3.83
C PHE A 148 22.81 7.54 -4.26
N LEU A 149 23.63 8.04 -5.17
CA LEU A 149 24.85 7.34 -5.60
C LEU A 149 25.87 7.20 -4.46
N GLY A 150 26.05 8.29 -3.71
CA GLY A 150 27.03 8.35 -2.61
C GLY A 150 26.63 7.52 -1.40
N SER A 151 25.34 7.25 -1.24
CA SER A 151 24.81 6.45 -0.15
C SER A 151 24.37 5.05 -0.58
N THR A 152 23.22 4.94 -1.23
CA THR A 152 22.57 3.67 -1.58
C THR A 152 23.43 2.78 -2.46
N VAL A 153 23.94 3.27 -3.60
CA VAL A 153 24.73 2.44 -4.53
C VAL A 153 26.04 1.97 -3.88
N ARG A 154 26.69 2.87 -3.14
CA ARG A 154 27.91 2.56 -2.41
C ARG A 154 27.69 1.54 -1.29
N GLN A 155 26.55 1.57 -0.59
CA GLN A 155 26.20 0.58 0.43
C GLN A 155 25.89 -0.79 -0.17
N LEU A 156 25.20 -0.82 -1.31
CA LEU A 156 24.76 -2.07 -1.96
C LEU A 156 25.88 -2.81 -2.69
N ALA A 157 26.73 -2.07 -3.40
CA ALA A 157 27.73 -2.65 -4.30
C ALA A 157 29.17 -2.25 -3.94
N GLY A 158 29.36 -1.46 -2.89
CA GLY A 158 30.67 -1.00 -2.45
C GLY A 158 31.16 0.26 -3.16
N LYS A 159 32.29 0.79 -2.66
CA LYS A 159 32.86 2.09 -3.08
C LYS A 159 33.22 2.16 -4.56
N ARG A 160 33.73 1.06 -5.14
CA ARG A 160 34.12 1.00 -6.57
C ARG A 160 32.91 1.26 -7.47
N TRP A 161 31.81 0.57 -7.20
CA TRP A 161 30.59 0.70 -7.98
C TRP A 161 29.88 2.03 -7.78
N GLY A 162 29.96 2.64 -6.58
CA GLY A 162 29.52 4.03 -6.37
C GLY A 162 30.26 5.04 -7.26
N LEU A 163 31.58 4.87 -7.43
CA LEU A 163 32.38 5.72 -8.33
C LEU A 163 32.08 5.45 -9.81
N VAL A 164 31.89 4.18 -10.20
CA VAL A 164 31.46 3.83 -11.56
C VAL A 164 30.12 4.47 -11.88
N ALA A 165 29.15 4.39 -10.96
CA ALA A 165 27.84 4.99 -11.13
C ALA A 165 27.92 6.53 -11.30
N LEU A 166 28.76 7.18 -10.48
CA LEU A 166 29.02 8.61 -10.61
C LEU A 166 29.63 8.94 -11.98
N ALA A 167 30.62 8.17 -12.44
CA ALA A 167 31.22 8.37 -13.75
C ALA A 167 30.22 8.17 -14.89
N VAL A 168 29.34 7.16 -14.81
CA VAL A 168 28.26 6.92 -15.77
C VAL A 168 27.31 8.11 -15.82
N VAL A 169 26.87 8.63 -14.67
CA VAL A 169 25.95 9.79 -14.61
C VAL A 169 26.60 11.03 -15.20
N LEU A 170 27.83 11.36 -14.80
CA LEU A 170 28.55 12.54 -15.31
C LEU A 170 28.80 12.41 -16.82
N GLY A 171 29.33 11.26 -17.26
CA GLY A 171 29.63 11.00 -18.66
C GLY A 171 28.39 11.00 -19.55
N SER A 172 27.28 10.40 -19.10
CA SER A 172 26.03 10.40 -19.85
C SER A 172 25.41 11.79 -19.95
N THR A 173 25.50 12.61 -18.89
CA THR A 173 25.00 13.99 -18.91
C THR A 173 25.77 14.86 -19.89
N VAL A 174 27.11 14.77 -19.89
CA VAL A 174 27.95 15.48 -20.84
C VAL A 174 27.71 14.97 -22.27
N GLY A 175 27.65 13.64 -22.45
CA GLY A 175 27.36 13.02 -23.73
C GLY A 175 26.02 13.47 -24.30
N GLY A 176 24.98 13.50 -23.48
CA GLY A 176 23.65 13.98 -23.87
C GLY A 176 23.64 15.46 -24.26
N HIS A 177 24.40 16.30 -23.55
CA HIS A 177 24.56 17.71 -23.90
C HIS A 177 25.26 17.92 -25.24
N VAL A 178 26.27 17.10 -25.54
CA VAL A 178 27.03 17.19 -26.80
C VAL A 178 26.25 16.59 -27.97
N LEU A 179 25.51 15.49 -27.75
CA LEU A 179 24.72 14.79 -28.77
C LEU A 179 23.26 15.24 -28.81
N HIS A 180 22.94 16.45 -28.33
CA HIS A 180 21.55 16.87 -28.16
C HIS A 180 20.74 16.80 -29.46
N GLU A 181 21.32 17.18 -30.61
CA GLU A 181 20.63 17.15 -31.91
C GLU A 181 20.13 15.73 -32.29
N VAL A 182 20.92 14.70 -31.99
CA VAL A 182 20.56 13.29 -32.24
C VAL A 182 19.56 12.79 -31.21
N LEU A 183 19.75 13.19 -29.95
CA LEU A 183 18.89 12.77 -28.85
C LEU A 183 17.51 13.42 -28.91
N GLU A 184 17.39 14.65 -29.40
CA GLU A 184 16.14 15.39 -29.51
C GLU A 184 15.21 14.74 -30.56
N ALA A 185 15.77 14.35 -31.72
CA ALA A 185 15.06 13.56 -32.72
C ALA A 185 14.57 12.21 -32.15
N TRP A 186 15.33 11.61 -31.25
CA TRP A 186 14.94 10.38 -30.58
C TRP A 186 13.95 10.61 -29.43
N ALA A 187 14.06 11.71 -28.70
CA ALA A 187 13.23 12.06 -27.54
C ALA A 187 11.75 12.23 -27.92
N GLN A 188 11.49 12.67 -29.15
CA GLN A 188 10.14 12.79 -29.70
C GLN A 188 9.58 11.45 -30.22
N ALA A 189 10.40 10.40 -30.33
CA ALA A 189 9.97 9.10 -30.82
C ALA A 189 9.19 8.33 -29.74
N THR A 190 8.21 7.53 -30.16
CA THR A 190 7.46 6.63 -29.27
C THR A 190 8.38 5.70 -28.46
N SER A 191 9.55 5.33 -29.02
CA SER A 191 10.57 4.54 -28.33
C SER A 191 11.15 5.23 -27.11
N ALA A 192 11.27 6.56 -27.10
CA ALA A 192 11.73 7.31 -25.94
C ALA A 192 10.66 7.31 -24.83
N GLY A 193 9.38 7.40 -25.19
CA GLY A 193 8.27 7.21 -24.26
C GLY A 193 8.30 5.83 -23.60
N VAL A 194 8.54 4.77 -24.38
CA VAL A 194 8.66 3.39 -23.86
C VAL A 194 9.84 3.27 -22.91
N LEU A 195 11.00 3.80 -23.30
CA LEU A 195 12.17 3.78 -22.45
C LEU A 195 11.89 4.54 -21.14
N ASN A 196 11.41 5.78 -21.19
CA ASN A 196 11.11 6.61 -20.02
C ASN A 196 10.15 5.93 -19.03
N ALA A 197 9.10 5.26 -19.53
CA ALA A 197 8.18 4.49 -18.68
C ALA A 197 8.92 3.34 -17.97
N LEU A 198 9.67 2.52 -18.72
CA LEU A 198 10.44 1.40 -18.15
C LEU A 198 11.51 1.89 -17.15
N LEU A 199 12.20 2.99 -17.47
CA LEU A 199 13.20 3.65 -16.63
C LEU A 199 12.60 4.13 -15.31
N ALA A 200 11.47 4.84 -15.36
CA ALA A 200 10.76 5.29 -14.17
C ALA A 200 10.37 4.12 -13.26
N GLY A 201 9.87 3.02 -13.86
CA GLY A 201 9.55 1.79 -13.14
C GLY A 201 10.77 1.17 -12.45
N GLY A 202 11.87 1.03 -13.18
CA GLY A 202 13.13 0.49 -12.67
C GLY A 202 13.73 1.33 -11.53
N LEU A 203 13.75 2.66 -11.68
CA LEU A 203 14.22 3.57 -10.62
C LEU A 203 13.35 3.49 -9.36
N LEU A 204 12.02 3.42 -9.54
CA LEU A 204 11.09 3.25 -8.42
C LEU A 204 11.31 1.91 -7.71
N HIS A 205 11.58 0.83 -8.45
CA HIS A 205 11.96 -0.46 -7.86
C HIS A 205 13.20 -0.33 -6.99
N VAL A 206 14.25 0.36 -7.48
CA VAL A 206 15.50 0.51 -6.74
C VAL A 206 15.34 1.22 -5.43
N VAL A 207 14.67 2.37 -5.48
CA VAL A 207 14.54 3.24 -4.32
C VAL A 207 13.59 2.64 -3.28
N VAL A 208 12.59 1.86 -3.71
CA VAL A 208 11.66 1.17 -2.82
C VAL A 208 12.25 -0.13 -2.26
N GLY A 209 12.93 -0.94 -3.07
CA GLY A 209 13.43 -2.26 -2.70
C GLY A 209 14.73 -2.26 -1.90
N HIS A 210 15.58 -1.25 -2.09
CA HIS A 210 16.95 -1.27 -1.56
C HIS A 210 17.32 0.05 -0.90
N GLY A 211 16.98 0.21 0.37
CA GLY A 211 17.63 1.23 1.16
C GLY A 211 18.04 0.75 2.53
N ALA A 212 18.84 1.58 3.20
CA ALA A 212 19.49 1.25 4.45
C ALA A 212 18.54 0.49 5.37
N ASP A 213 18.96 -0.70 5.82
CA ASP A 213 18.23 -1.51 6.78
C ASP A 213 17.65 -0.59 7.84
N SER A 214 16.32 -0.58 7.97
CA SER A 214 15.66 0.16 9.03
C SER A 214 16.31 -0.29 10.34
N PRO A 215 17.02 0.58 11.09
CA PRO A 215 17.64 0.16 12.33
C PRO A 215 16.53 -0.38 13.21
N LYS A 216 16.61 -1.68 13.52
CA LYS A 216 15.50 -2.43 14.11
C LYS A 216 15.01 -1.80 15.43
N HIS A 217 15.70 -0.86 16.08
CA HIS A 217 15.36 -0.41 17.44
C HIS A 217 15.37 1.10 17.76
N GLN A 218 15.49 2.06 16.84
CA GLN A 218 15.51 3.49 17.23
C GLN A 218 14.36 4.33 16.67
N ALA A 219 13.45 4.80 17.55
CA ALA A 219 12.38 5.73 17.20
C ALA A 219 12.90 7.05 16.59
N ALA A 220 14.08 7.50 17.01
CA ALA A 220 14.73 8.71 16.51
C ALA A 220 15.11 8.61 15.01
N ALA A 221 15.51 7.43 14.53
CA ALA A 221 15.83 7.20 13.14
C ALA A 221 14.58 7.33 12.24
N ARG A 222 13.45 6.74 12.67
CA ARG A 222 12.16 6.83 11.96
C ARG A 222 11.68 8.28 11.84
N GLN A 223 11.79 9.05 12.92
CA GLN A 223 11.42 10.47 12.92
C GLN A 223 12.30 11.29 11.96
N SER A 224 13.61 11.04 11.93
CA SER A 224 14.49 11.74 10.99
C SER A 224 14.20 11.39 9.53
N SER A 225 13.86 10.14 9.23
CA SER A 225 13.43 9.72 7.88
C SER A 225 12.11 10.36 7.47
N ALA A 226 11.14 10.46 8.40
CA ALA A 226 9.89 11.19 8.17
C ALA A 226 10.13 12.68 7.86
N LEU A 227 11.06 13.34 8.56
CA LEU A 227 11.43 14.73 8.26
C LEU A 227 12.02 14.88 6.85
N GLY A 228 12.88 13.96 6.44
CA GLY A 228 13.43 13.95 5.08
C GLY A 228 12.34 13.80 4.02
N ALA A 229 11.41 12.86 4.23
CA ALA A 229 10.27 12.63 3.37
C ALA A 229 9.36 13.87 3.25
N LEU A 230 9.07 14.54 4.38
CA LEU A 230 8.25 15.76 4.40
C LEU A 230 8.94 16.93 3.69
N LEU A 231 10.25 17.09 3.85
CA LEU A 231 11.01 18.12 3.14
C LEU A 231 10.95 17.90 1.62
N ALA A 232 11.12 16.65 1.17
CA ALA A 232 11.01 16.32 -0.25
C ALA A 232 9.60 16.61 -0.80
N ALA A 233 8.55 16.22 -0.07
CA ALA A 233 7.17 16.52 -0.44
C ALA A 233 6.88 18.03 -0.49
N ALA A 234 7.39 18.79 0.49
CA ALA A 234 7.25 20.24 0.51
C ALA A 234 7.94 20.91 -0.68
N LEU A 235 9.09 20.40 -1.13
CA LEU A 235 9.79 20.95 -2.28
C LEU A 235 8.95 20.82 -3.57
N PHE A 236 8.24 19.70 -3.78
CA PHE A 236 7.34 19.54 -4.91
C PHE A 236 6.15 20.51 -4.91
N LEU A 237 5.73 21.03 -3.74
CA LEU A 237 4.65 22.02 -3.65
C LEU A 237 5.12 23.43 -4.03
N VAL A 238 6.41 23.72 -3.91
CA VAL A 238 6.99 25.05 -4.18
C VAL A 238 7.47 25.16 -5.64
N VAL A 239 7.82 24.04 -6.27
CA VAL A 239 8.20 24.04 -7.69
C VAL A 239 6.93 24.27 -8.54
N PRO A 240 6.88 25.29 -9.41
CA PRO A 240 5.77 25.49 -10.33
C PRO A 240 5.79 24.36 -11.36
N LEU A 241 4.96 23.34 -11.15
CA LEU A 241 4.85 22.20 -12.04
C LEU A 241 3.86 22.52 -13.16
N GLU A 242 4.36 22.68 -14.38
CA GLU A 242 3.52 22.61 -15.58
C GLU A 242 3.13 21.15 -15.83
N LEU A 243 2.06 20.73 -15.16
CA LEU A 243 1.57 19.36 -15.30
C LEU A 243 0.73 19.23 -16.57
N PRO A 244 0.91 18.15 -17.36
CA PRO A 244 0.02 17.91 -18.50
C PRO A 244 -1.42 17.70 -18.04
N GLN A 245 -2.37 18.08 -18.90
CA GLN A 245 -3.81 18.06 -18.63
C GLN A 245 -4.32 16.79 -17.91
N PRO A 246 -4.02 15.55 -18.36
CA PRO A 246 -4.50 14.35 -17.67
C PRO A 246 -4.02 14.25 -16.22
N LEU A 247 -2.77 14.64 -15.94
CA LEU A 247 -2.25 14.60 -14.58
C LEU A 247 -2.82 15.70 -13.69
N ARG A 248 -3.07 16.90 -14.23
CA ARG A 248 -3.80 17.95 -13.49
C ARG A 248 -5.18 17.47 -13.09
N VAL A 249 -5.91 16.85 -14.02
CA VAL A 249 -7.21 16.23 -13.75
C VAL A 249 -7.08 15.16 -12.68
N SER A 250 -6.08 14.27 -12.76
CA SER A 250 -5.82 13.28 -11.71
C SER A 250 -5.57 13.91 -10.35
N LEU A 251 -4.68 14.89 -10.22
CA LEU A 251 -4.36 15.50 -8.92
C LEU A 251 -5.55 16.24 -8.31
N VAL A 252 -6.30 16.97 -9.13
CA VAL A 252 -7.53 17.64 -8.69
C VAL A 252 -8.56 16.59 -8.25
N THR A 253 -8.73 15.52 -9.02
CA THR A 253 -9.59 14.39 -8.66
C THR A 253 -9.15 13.74 -7.34
N ALA A 254 -7.85 13.51 -7.14
CA ALA A 254 -7.30 12.97 -5.90
C ALA A 254 -7.60 13.88 -4.71
N TYR A 255 -7.42 15.20 -4.87
CA TYR A 255 -7.73 16.19 -3.84
C TYR A 255 -9.20 16.17 -3.46
N HIS A 256 -10.12 16.18 -4.44
CA HIS A 256 -11.56 16.11 -4.16
C HIS A 256 -11.94 14.78 -3.49
N LEU A 257 -11.47 13.64 -4.01
CA LEU A 257 -11.70 12.32 -3.40
C LEU A 257 -11.20 12.27 -1.95
N PHE A 258 -10.02 12.84 -1.69
CA PHE A 258 -9.43 12.90 -0.35
C PHE A 258 -10.29 13.75 0.60
N CYS A 259 -10.67 14.96 0.19
CA CYS A 259 -11.51 15.85 0.99
C CYS A 259 -12.90 15.27 1.27
N GLU A 260 -13.50 14.62 0.27
CA GLU A 260 -14.80 13.97 0.40
C GLU A 260 -14.75 12.75 1.33
N SER A 261 -13.69 11.95 1.24
CA SER A 261 -13.55 10.71 2.02
C SER A 261 -13.10 10.93 3.47
N ALA A 262 -12.35 12.02 3.75
CA ALA A 262 -11.70 12.23 5.04
C ALA A 262 -12.64 12.20 6.28
N PRO A 263 -13.84 12.81 6.27
CA PRO A 263 -14.75 12.73 7.42
C PRO A 263 -15.16 11.28 7.74
N ALA A 264 -15.57 10.51 6.73
CA ALA A 264 -16.02 9.13 6.90
C ALA A 264 -14.87 8.21 7.36
N ILE A 265 -13.67 8.43 6.81
CA ILE A 265 -12.44 7.74 7.20
C ILE A 265 -12.15 7.94 8.70
N LEU A 266 -12.14 9.19 9.17
CA LEU A 266 -11.85 9.50 10.57
C LEU A 266 -12.89 8.91 11.51
N LEU A 267 -14.17 8.97 11.12
CA LEU A 267 -15.26 8.32 11.86
C LEU A 267 -15.11 6.80 11.88
N GLY A 268 -14.67 6.17 10.79
CA GLY A 268 -14.39 4.74 10.72
C GLY A 268 -13.29 4.30 11.70
N PHE A 269 -12.17 5.03 11.73
CA PHE A 269 -11.10 4.75 12.70
C PHE A 269 -11.54 4.99 14.15
N LEU A 270 -12.32 6.05 14.39
CA LEU A 270 -12.89 6.29 15.72
C LEU A 270 -13.86 5.18 16.11
N GLY A 271 -14.70 4.70 15.18
CA GLY A 271 -15.62 3.60 15.36
C GLY A 271 -14.91 2.29 15.70
N ALA A 272 -13.81 1.97 15.01
CA ALA A 272 -12.96 0.82 15.35
C ALA A 272 -12.41 0.94 16.78
N GLY A 273 -11.95 2.14 17.16
CA GLY A 273 -11.56 2.46 18.53
C GLY A 273 -12.68 2.26 19.54
N LEU A 274 -13.89 2.76 19.28
CA LEU A 274 -15.05 2.62 20.16
C LEU A 274 -15.54 1.17 20.26
N LEU A 275 -15.48 0.38 19.18
CA LEU A 275 -15.84 -1.04 19.22
C LEU A 275 -14.93 -1.81 20.20
N SER A 276 -13.69 -1.34 20.42
CA SER A 276 -12.82 -1.91 21.46
C SER A 276 -13.41 -1.87 22.87
N LEU A 277 -14.45 -1.05 23.11
CA LEU A 277 -15.14 -0.93 24.39
C LEU A 277 -16.40 -1.81 24.52
N VAL A 278 -16.93 -2.35 23.41
CA VAL A 278 -18.19 -3.11 23.42
C VAL A 278 -17.97 -4.55 23.90
N SER A 279 -18.82 -4.98 24.84
CA SER A 279 -18.78 -6.31 25.46
C SER A 279 -19.00 -7.43 24.42
N GLN A 280 -18.07 -8.40 24.43
CA GLN A 280 -17.95 -9.46 23.44
C GLN A 280 -19.22 -10.32 23.33
N HIS A 281 -19.87 -10.62 24.46
CA HIS A 281 -20.98 -11.56 24.48
C HIS A 281 -22.29 -11.02 23.91
N LYS A 282 -22.57 -9.71 24.09
CA LYS A 282 -23.80 -9.06 23.62
C LYS A 282 -23.78 -8.83 22.11
N LEU A 283 -22.62 -8.49 21.55
CA LEU A 283 -22.47 -8.26 20.11
C LEU A 283 -22.54 -9.58 19.33
N ALA A 284 -21.84 -10.61 19.80
CA ALA A 284 -21.87 -11.93 19.18
C ALA A 284 -23.27 -12.57 19.26
N SER A 285 -23.96 -12.47 20.40
CA SER A 285 -25.31 -13.04 20.53
C SER A 285 -26.34 -12.32 19.66
N PHE A 286 -26.25 -10.99 19.51
CA PHE A 286 -27.11 -10.22 18.61
C PHE A 286 -26.92 -10.63 17.14
N MET A 287 -25.67 -10.80 16.70
CA MET A 287 -25.36 -11.13 15.29
C MET A 287 -25.53 -12.61 14.94
N THR A 288 -25.75 -13.49 15.93
CA THR A 288 -25.87 -14.93 15.70
C THR A 288 -27.30 -15.35 15.34
N GLY A 289 -27.54 -15.59 14.06
CA GLY A 289 -28.78 -16.13 13.49
C GLY A 289 -29.01 -17.62 13.74
N LYS A 290 -30.28 -18.07 13.63
CA LYS A 290 -30.64 -19.49 13.64
C LYS A 290 -30.18 -20.23 12.38
N THR A 291 -29.99 -19.50 11.27
CA THR A 291 -29.54 -20.01 9.97
C THR A 291 -28.42 -19.14 9.42
N ALA A 292 -27.66 -19.63 8.44
CA ALA A 292 -26.61 -18.85 7.77
C ALA A 292 -27.17 -17.55 7.17
N LEU A 293 -28.33 -17.62 6.50
CA LEU A 293 -29.04 -16.46 5.98
C LEU A 293 -29.52 -15.53 7.10
N GLY A 294 -29.98 -16.08 8.23
CA GLY A 294 -30.37 -15.28 9.40
C GLY A 294 -29.21 -14.52 10.02
N SER A 295 -28.03 -15.13 10.10
CA SER A 295 -26.80 -14.47 10.55
C SER A 295 -26.37 -13.39 9.54
N ALA A 296 -26.39 -13.71 8.24
CA ALA A 296 -26.09 -12.75 7.18
C ALA A 296 -27.03 -11.53 7.23
N ALA A 297 -28.35 -11.75 7.36
CA ALA A 297 -29.34 -10.68 7.46
C ALA A 297 -29.10 -9.77 8.68
N ARG A 298 -28.71 -10.34 9.82
CA ARG A 298 -28.34 -9.53 11.00
C ARG A 298 -27.06 -8.75 10.79
N GLY A 299 -26.10 -9.32 10.06
CA GLY A 299 -24.91 -8.60 9.59
C GLY A 299 -25.25 -7.41 8.70
N VAL A 300 -26.16 -7.59 7.73
CA VAL A 300 -26.66 -6.52 6.85
C VAL A 300 -27.33 -5.41 7.66
N VAL A 301 -28.25 -5.78 8.56
CA VAL A 301 -28.97 -4.81 9.41
C VAL A 301 -28.01 -4.04 10.31
N PHE A 302 -26.97 -4.71 10.83
CA PHE A 302 -25.95 -4.06 11.64
C PHE A 302 -25.04 -3.12 10.81
N GLY A 303 -24.76 -3.46 9.56
CA GLY A 303 -23.96 -2.63 8.65
C GLY A 303 -24.71 -1.40 8.12
N LEU A 304 -26.03 -1.49 7.93
CA LEU A 304 -26.87 -0.45 7.35
C LEU A 304 -26.73 0.96 8.00
N PRO A 305 -26.77 1.12 9.34
CA PRO A 305 -26.66 2.44 9.97
C PRO A 305 -25.22 2.94 10.10
N ILE A 306 -24.22 2.17 9.67
CA ILE A 306 -22.81 2.43 9.93
C ILE A 306 -22.17 3.04 8.66
N PRO A 307 -21.92 4.36 8.61
CA PRO A 307 -21.34 5.02 7.44
C PRO A 307 -19.82 4.84 7.42
N ILE A 308 -19.37 3.60 7.23
CA ILE A 308 -17.94 3.27 7.17
C ILE A 308 -17.59 2.83 5.75
N CYS A 309 -16.57 3.46 5.17
CA CYS A 309 -16.05 3.10 3.86
C CYS A 309 -15.42 1.70 3.86
N SER A 310 -15.13 1.16 2.66
CA SER A 310 -14.45 -0.14 2.48
C SER A 310 -13.12 -0.23 3.25
N CYS A 311 -12.50 0.92 3.55
CA CYS A 311 -11.28 1.01 4.35
C CYS A 311 -11.50 0.80 5.84
N GLY A 312 -12.49 1.47 6.42
CA GLY A 312 -12.72 1.43 7.86
C GLY A 312 -13.44 0.16 8.30
N VAL A 313 -14.09 -0.57 7.39
CA VAL A 313 -14.88 -1.76 7.75
C VAL A 313 -13.99 -2.98 7.98
N VAL A 314 -12.81 -3.06 7.37
CA VAL A 314 -11.89 -4.21 7.51
C VAL A 314 -11.41 -4.44 8.96
N PRO A 315 -10.94 -3.42 9.71
CA PRO A 315 -10.59 -3.58 11.12
C PRO A 315 -11.79 -3.96 11.97
N LEU A 316 -12.96 -3.43 11.62
CA LEU A 316 -14.19 -3.73 12.34
C LEU A 316 -14.60 -5.19 12.13
N TYR A 317 -14.54 -5.69 10.89
CA TYR A 317 -14.68 -7.09 10.53
C TYR A 317 -13.69 -7.98 11.28
N ARG A 318 -12.39 -7.64 11.29
CA ARG A 318 -11.36 -8.35 12.06
C ARG A 318 -11.73 -8.39 13.54
N GLY A 319 -12.16 -7.26 14.10
CA GLY A 319 -12.63 -7.16 15.47
C GLY A 319 -13.86 -8.04 15.77
N LEU A 320 -14.79 -8.19 14.82
CA LEU A 320 -15.95 -9.09 14.95
C LEU A 320 -15.51 -10.56 14.90
N MET A 321 -14.62 -10.92 13.98
CA MET A 321 -14.09 -12.27 13.84
C MET A 321 -13.34 -12.73 15.10
N LEU A 322 -12.48 -11.86 15.66
CA LEU A 322 -11.78 -12.13 16.93
C LEU A 322 -12.72 -12.25 18.13
N ARG A 323 -13.94 -11.72 18.03
CA ARG A 323 -15.00 -11.82 19.05
C ARG A 323 -15.93 -13.02 18.84
N GLY A 324 -15.62 -13.90 17.89
CA GLY A 324 -16.40 -15.11 17.62
C GLY A 324 -17.74 -14.85 16.92
N VAL A 325 -17.91 -13.71 16.27
CA VAL A 325 -19.11 -13.46 15.44
C VAL A 325 -19.14 -14.47 14.28
N PRO A 326 -20.29 -15.08 13.96
CA PRO A 326 -20.37 -16.05 12.87
C PRO A 326 -19.91 -15.45 11.53
N ALA A 327 -19.13 -16.22 10.76
CA ALA A 327 -18.58 -15.79 9.47
C ALA A 327 -19.65 -15.20 8.53
N ALA A 328 -20.85 -15.78 8.49
CA ALA A 328 -21.96 -15.25 7.70
C ALA A 328 -22.34 -13.81 8.07
N ALA A 329 -22.45 -13.51 9.37
CA ALA A 329 -22.78 -12.18 9.83
C ALA A 329 -21.64 -11.21 9.59
N ALA A 330 -20.39 -11.63 9.83
CA ALA A 330 -19.20 -10.81 9.66
C ALA A 330 -18.95 -10.44 8.18
N VAL A 331 -19.06 -11.39 7.25
CA VAL A 331 -18.89 -11.13 5.80
C VAL A 331 -20.05 -10.32 5.24
N ALA A 332 -21.30 -10.62 5.64
CA ALA A 332 -22.44 -9.80 5.22
C ALA A 332 -22.31 -8.36 5.73
N PHE A 333 -21.86 -8.17 6.97
CA PHE A 333 -21.53 -6.87 7.53
C PHE A 333 -20.42 -6.16 6.73
N LEU A 334 -19.33 -6.87 6.43
CA LEU A 334 -18.18 -6.35 5.69
C LEU A 334 -18.57 -5.78 4.32
N ILE A 335 -19.51 -6.42 3.63
CA ILE A 335 -20.02 -5.98 2.31
C ILE A 335 -21.11 -4.92 2.46
N ALA A 336 -22.08 -5.13 3.36
CA ALA A 336 -23.23 -4.25 3.51
C ALA A 336 -22.88 -2.84 3.98
N THR A 337 -21.89 -2.70 4.86
CA THR A 337 -21.52 -1.41 5.47
C THR A 337 -21.10 -0.36 4.45
N PRO A 338 -20.12 -0.62 3.56
CA PRO A 338 -19.74 0.36 2.54
C PRO A 338 -20.78 0.51 1.43
N GLU A 339 -21.64 -0.49 1.16
CA GLU A 339 -22.58 -0.45 0.03
C GLU A 339 -23.96 0.10 0.36
N LEU A 340 -24.45 -0.09 1.59
CA LEU A 340 -25.78 0.34 2.04
C LEU A 340 -25.74 1.58 2.91
N GLY A 341 -24.55 2.13 3.17
CA GLY A 341 -24.36 3.31 4.00
C GLY A 341 -25.25 4.47 3.57
N LEU A 342 -25.77 5.21 4.56
CA LEU A 342 -26.62 6.37 4.33
C LEU A 342 -25.93 7.41 3.43
N ASP A 343 -24.62 7.57 3.60
CA ASP A 343 -23.76 8.41 2.76
C ASP A 343 -23.84 8.01 1.28
N SER A 344 -23.74 6.71 0.98
CA SER A 344 -23.86 6.21 -0.38
C SER A 344 -25.25 6.48 -0.97
N ILE A 345 -26.32 6.32 -0.18
CA ILE A 345 -27.69 6.58 -0.63
C ILE A 345 -27.92 8.07 -0.90
N PHE A 346 -27.50 8.94 0.02
CA PHE A 346 -27.63 10.40 -0.12
C PHE A 346 -26.85 10.95 -1.30
N LEU A 347 -25.71 10.35 -1.65
CA LEU A 347 -24.92 10.73 -2.83
C LEU A 347 -25.49 10.13 -4.13
N SER A 348 -25.99 8.89 -4.08
CA SER A 348 -26.58 8.21 -5.25
C SER A 348 -27.87 8.85 -5.71
N PHE A 349 -28.71 9.30 -4.77
CA PHE A 349 -30.02 9.84 -5.08
C PHE A 349 -29.99 11.04 -6.06
N PRO A 350 -29.18 12.11 -5.82
CA PRO A 350 -29.08 13.23 -6.76
C PRO A 350 -28.30 12.90 -8.03
N LEU A 351 -27.31 11.99 -7.97
CA LEU A 351 -26.42 11.70 -9.11
C LEU A 351 -26.97 10.65 -10.09
N LEU A 352 -27.64 9.61 -9.58
CA LEU A 352 -28.15 8.48 -10.35
C LEU A 352 -29.68 8.51 -10.45
N GLY A 353 -30.34 9.35 -9.64
CA GLY A 353 -31.79 9.34 -9.48
C GLY A 353 -32.27 8.21 -8.58
N TRP A 354 -33.51 8.33 -8.11
CA TRP A 354 -34.07 7.42 -7.10
C TRP A 354 -34.19 5.97 -7.60
N LYS A 355 -34.54 5.76 -8.88
CA LYS A 355 -34.76 4.41 -9.43
C LYS A 355 -33.46 3.59 -9.46
N ILE A 356 -32.37 4.18 -9.94
CA ILE A 356 -31.05 3.54 -9.98
C ILE A 356 -30.53 3.34 -8.55
N THR A 357 -30.71 4.33 -7.67
CA THR A 357 -30.33 4.22 -6.26
C THR A 357 -31.05 3.07 -5.54
N ALA A 358 -32.35 2.90 -5.77
CA ALA A 358 -33.12 1.80 -5.19
C ALA A 358 -32.66 0.43 -5.72
N LEU A 359 -32.38 0.33 -7.02
CA LEU A 359 -31.82 -0.89 -7.62
C LEU A 359 -30.45 -1.23 -7.06
N ARG A 360 -29.57 -0.22 -6.92
CA ARG A 360 -28.26 -0.38 -6.26
C ARG A 360 -28.41 -0.89 -4.84
N PHE A 361 -29.29 -0.27 -4.05
CA PHE A 361 -29.54 -0.66 -2.66
C PHE A 361 -30.05 -2.10 -2.55
N ALA A 362 -31.07 -2.45 -3.34
CA ALA A 362 -31.60 -3.82 -3.36
C ALA A 362 -30.53 -4.83 -3.78
N SER A 363 -29.73 -4.46 -4.79
CA SER A 363 -28.64 -5.30 -5.30
C SER A 363 -27.57 -5.56 -4.24
N ALA A 364 -27.17 -4.52 -3.52
CA ALA A 364 -26.20 -4.60 -2.44
C ALA A 364 -26.68 -5.48 -1.27
N VAL A 365 -27.97 -5.39 -0.90
CA VAL A 365 -28.58 -6.28 0.10
C VAL A 365 -28.50 -7.73 -0.37
N VAL A 366 -28.90 -8.02 -1.61
CA VAL A 366 -28.83 -9.37 -2.18
C VAL A 366 -27.39 -9.90 -2.17
N LEU A 367 -26.43 -9.09 -2.62
CA LEU A 367 -25.02 -9.47 -2.64
C LEU A 367 -24.50 -9.83 -1.25
N ALA A 368 -24.76 -8.98 -0.25
CA ALA A 368 -24.31 -9.20 1.12
C ALA A 368 -24.93 -10.48 1.74
N LEU A 369 -26.21 -10.75 1.46
CA LEU A 369 -26.89 -11.97 1.91
C LEU A 369 -26.32 -13.23 1.23
N VAL A 370 -26.07 -13.17 -0.08
CA VAL A 370 -25.49 -14.28 -0.86
C VAL A 370 -24.08 -14.58 -0.38
N ALA A 371 -23.21 -13.57 -0.30
CA ALA A 371 -21.83 -13.73 0.13
C ALA A 371 -21.72 -14.20 1.60
N GLY A 372 -22.52 -13.63 2.51
CA GLY A 372 -22.60 -14.06 3.90
C GLY A 372 -23.09 -15.50 4.04
N SER A 373 -24.12 -15.90 3.28
CA SER A 373 -24.61 -17.27 3.30
C SER A 373 -23.60 -18.25 2.69
N ALA A 374 -22.93 -17.84 1.61
CA ALA A 374 -21.93 -18.64 0.93
C ALA A 374 -20.71 -18.91 1.81
N VAL A 375 -20.18 -17.91 2.53
CA VAL A 375 -19.03 -18.14 3.42
C VAL A 375 -19.38 -19.16 4.50
N ALA A 376 -20.57 -19.11 5.09
CA ALA A 376 -20.98 -20.10 6.09
C ALA A 376 -21.14 -21.51 5.51
N TRP A 377 -21.46 -21.64 4.22
CA TRP A 377 -21.47 -22.93 3.55
C TRP A 377 -20.05 -23.44 3.24
N LEU A 378 -19.15 -22.54 2.83
CA LEU A 378 -17.76 -22.87 2.52
C LEU A 378 -16.96 -23.24 3.78
N THR A 379 -17.22 -22.58 4.91
CA THR A 379 -16.54 -22.84 6.19
C THR A 379 -17.26 -23.87 7.05
N ARG A 380 -18.36 -24.48 6.59
CA ARG A 380 -19.20 -25.39 7.40
C ARG A 380 -18.48 -26.67 7.84
N LYS A 381 -17.38 -27.03 7.17
CA LYS A 381 -16.54 -28.20 7.48
C LYS A 381 -15.31 -27.84 8.31
N ASP A 382 -14.96 -26.56 8.40
CA ASP A 382 -13.82 -26.09 9.15
C ASP A 382 -14.33 -25.61 10.51
N ALA A 383 -13.78 -26.16 11.60
CA ALA A 383 -13.99 -25.56 12.91
C ALA A 383 -13.56 -24.08 12.83
N PRO A 384 -14.26 -23.14 13.49
CA PRO A 384 -13.78 -21.77 13.58
C PRO A 384 -12.32 -21.83 14.02
N VAL A 385 -11.39 -21.29 13.22
CA VAL A 385 -9.99 -21.22 13.63
C VAL A 385 -10.01 -20.48 14.97
N PRO A 386 -9.68 -21.15 16.09
CA PRO A 386 -9.72 -20.49 17.37
C PRO A 386 -8.75 -19.31 17.27
N PRO A 387 -9.16 -18.11 17.72
CA PRO A 387 -8.28 -16.96 17.66
C PRO A 387 -6.98 -17.32 18.37
N ASP A 388 -5.85 -16.95 17.76
CA ASP A 388 -4.52 -17.28 18.29
C ASP A 388 -4.47 -16.99 19.80
N PRO A 389 -4.10 -17.97 20.65
CA PRO A 389 -4.02 -17.78 22.10
C PRO A 389 -3.19 -16.55 22.50
N VAL A 390 -2.17 -16.20 21.71
CA VAL A 390 -1.32 -15.02 21.93
C VAL A 390 -2.08 -13.73 21.62
N GLU A 391 -2.86 -13.70 20.54
CA GLU A 391 -3.65 -12.52 20.14
C GLU A 391 -4.86 -12.31 21.07
N SER A 392 -5.52 -13.41 21.43
CA SER A 392 -6.60 -13.47 22.41
C SER A 392 -6.12 -13.06 23.80
N GLY A 393 -4.94 -13.54 24.22
CA GLY A 393 -4.29 -13.19 25.48
C GLY A 393 -3.88 -11.72 25.56
N ARG A 394 -3.35 -11.15 24.46
CA ARG A 394 -3.08 -9.69 24.37
C ARG A 394 -4.37 -8.87 24.44
N PHE A 395 -5.48 -9.36 23.89
CA PHE A 395 -6.78 -8.67 23.93
C PHE A 395 -7.41 -8.70 25.33
N LEU A 396 -7.31 -9.83 26.04
CA LEU A 396 -7.75 -9.96 27.43
C LEU A 396 -6.89 -9.12 28.38
N ALA A 397 -5.56 -9.13 28.21
CA ALA A 397 -4.63 -8.25 28.93
C ALA A 397 -4.90 -6.76 28.61
N ALA A 398 -5.32 -6.46 27.37
CA ALA A 398 -5.73 -5.13 27.00
C ALA A 398 -6.97 -4.65 27.77
N SER A 399 -7.85 -5.52 28.28
CA SER A 399 -9.07 -5.14 29.04
C SER A 399 -8.77 -4.41 30.37
N ALA A 400 -7.58 -4.61 30.94
CA ALA A 400 -7.12 -3.92 32.15
C ALA A 400 -6.68 -2.46 31.93
N THR A 401 -6.50 -2.03 30.67
CA THR A 401 -6.11 -0.64 30.36
C THR A 401 -7.29 0.34 30.43
N PRO A 402 -7.06 1.65 30.65
CA PRO A 402 -8.12 2.65 30.61
C PRO A 402 -8.80 2.69 29.22
N ALA A 403 -10.14 2.84 29.19
CA ALA A 403 -10.93 2.88 27.96
C ALA A 403 -10.39 3.87 26.92
N ARG A 404 -9.99 5.07 27.36
CA ARG A 404 -9.39 6.10 26.49
C ARG A 404 -8.11 5.63 25.80
N VAL A 405 -7.23 4.92 26.52
CA VAL A 405 -5.97 4.40 25.99
C VAL A 405 -6.22 3.31 24.96
N ARG A 406 -7.20 2.42 25.23
CA ARG A 406 -7.63 1.36 24.31
C ARG A 406 -8.15 1.92 22.98
N VAL A 407 -9.07 2.89 23.06
CA VAL A 407 -9.67 3.55 21.88
C VAL A 407 -8.57 4.21 21.06
N TRP A 408 -7.73 5.02 21.70
CA TRP A 408 -6.65 5.73 21.02
C TRP A 408 -5.63 4.78 20.39
N ARG A 409 -5.19 3.76 21.11
CA ARG A 409 -4.24 2.77 20.58
C ARG A 409 -4.82 2.07 19.35
N THR A 410 -6.07 1.60 19.42
CA THR A 410 -6.75 0.92 18.30
C THR A 410 -6.93 1.86 17.11
N PHE A 411 -7.29 3.13 17.36
CA PHE A 411 -7.39 4.16 16.32
C PHE A 411 -6.05 4.33 15.59
N VAL A 412 -4.95 4.52 16.33
CA VAL A 412 -3.65 4.76 15.72
C VAL A 412 -3.09 3.50 15.05
N GLU A 413 -3.29 2.31 15.63
CA GLU A 413 -2.91 1.04 14.99
C GLU A 413 -3.67 0.84 13.66
N SER A 414 -4.97 1.15 13.64
CA SER A 414 -5.78 1.08 12.41
C SER A 414 -5.31 2.08 11.36
N LEU A 415 -5.00 3.31 11.79
CA LEU A 415 -4.42 4.34 10.93
C LEU A 415 -3.05 3.92 10.39
N ASP A 416 -2.20 3.34 11.23
CA ASP A 416 -0.86 2.89 10.85
C ASP A 416 -0.95 1.75 9.80
N GLU A 417 -1.91 0.85 9.95
CA GLU A 417 -2.12 -0.29 9.06
C GLU A 417 -2.80 0.10 7.75
N LEU A 418 -3.83 0.97 7.79
CA LEU A 418 -4.68 1.26 6.64
C LEU A 418 -4.42 2.60 5.96
N GLY A 419 -3.85 3.57 6.67
CA GLY A 419 -3.55 4.90 6.14
C GLY A 419 -2.78 4.86 4.82
N PRO A 420 -1.67 4.09 4.72
CA PRO A 420 -0.92 3.94 3.47
C PRO A 420 -1.76 3.37 2.32
N TRP A 421 -2.56 2.32 2.59
CA TRP A 421 -3.46 1.70 1.60
C TRP A 421 -4.50 2.67 1.07
N MET A 422 -5.00 3.57 1.92
CA MET A 422 -6.00 4.54 1.52
C MET A 422 -5.43 5.66 0.65
N VAL A 423 -4.25 6.19 0.98
CA VAL A 423 -3.55 7.15 0.13
C VAL A 423 -3.23 6.52 -1.22
N ALA A 424 -2.74 5.28 -1.23
CA ALA A 424 -2.48 4.52 -2.45
C ALA A 424 -3.77 4.30 -3.27
N GLY A 425 -4.88 3.92 -2.64
CA GLY A 425 -6.17 3.75 -3.29
C GLY A 425 -6.70 5.03 -3.94
N ILE A 426 -6.61 6.17 -3.24
CA ILE A 426 -7.00 7.48 -3.78
C ILE A 426 -6.10 7.87 -4.96
N ALA A 427 -4.79 7.64 -4.86
CA ALA A 427 -3.85 7.90 -5.95
C ALA A 427 -4.16 7.05 -7.19
N VAL A 428 -4.42 5.74 -7.01
CA VAL A 428 -4.80 4.83 -8.10
C VAL A 428 -6.14 5.24 -8.73
N ALA A 429 -7.16 5.55 -7.92
CA ALA A 429 -8.46 6.00 -8.41
C ALA A 429 -8.34 7.27 -9.26
N ALA A 430 -7.57 8.24 -8.78
CA ALA A 430 -7.28 9.48 -9.47
C ALA A 430 -6.48 9.29 -10.77
N ALA A 431 -5.53 8.34 -10.80
CA ALA A 431 -4.75 8.01 -11.99
C ALA A 431 -5.59 7.28 -13.06
N ILE A 432 -6.57 6.46 -12.66
CA ILE A 432 -7.46 5.75 -13.57
C ILE A 432 -8.51 6.67 -14.18
N TYR A 433 -8.98 7.68 -13.46
CA TYR A 433 -10.04 8.58 -13.92
C TYR A 433 -9.83 9.16 -15.34
N PRO A 434 -8.68 9.77 -15.69
CA PRO A 434 -8.45 10.28 -17.05
C PRO A 434 -8.22 9.18 -18.11
N LEU A 435 -8.00 7.92 -17.71
CA LEU A 435 -7.81 6.79 -18.63
C LEU A 435 -9.14 6.23 -19.18
N LEU A 436 -10.28 6.60 -18.60
CA LEU A 436 -11.60 6.13 -19.00
C LEU A 436 -12.18 7.00 -20.14
N ASP A 437 -11.67 6.78 -21.35
CA ASP A 437 -12.15 7.46 -22.57
C ASP A 437 -13.42 6.81 -23.17
N GLU A 438 -14.33 7.65 -23.69
CA GLU A 438 -15.64 7.24 -24.24
C GLU A 438 -15.52 6.27 -25.41
N ALA A 439 -14.51 6.47 -26.27
CA ALA A 439 -14.31 5.67 -27.48
C ALA A 439 -14.00 4.20 -27.19
N THR A 440 -13.34 3.91 -26.06
CA THR A 440 -12.95 2.54 -25.68
C THR A 440 -14.13 1.67 -25.21
N VAL A 441 -15.19 2.29 -24.69
CA VAL A 441 -16.33 1.57 -24.10
C VAL A 441 -17.48 1.40 -25.09
N ALA A 442 -17.64 2.32 -26.04
CA ALA A 442 -18.74 2.30 -27.02
C ALA A 442 -18.72 1.08 -27.98
N GLY A 443 -17.56 0.46 -28.20
CA GLY A 443 -17.43 -0.73 -29.07
C GLY A 443 -17.78 -2.07 -28.41
N VAL A 444 -18.04 -2.10 -27.09
CA VAL A 444 -18.24 -3.36 -26.35
C VAL A 444 -19.74 -3.64 -26.17
N PRO A 445 -20.24 -4.85 -26.53
CA PRO A 445 -21.64 -5.22 -26.29
C PRO A 445 -22.05 -5.08 -24.81
N SER A 446 -23.27 -4.63 -24.54
CA SER A 446 -23.76 -4.37 -23.16
C SER A 446 -23.63 -5.57 -22.21
N ALA A 447 -23.79 -6.79 -22.71
CA ALA A 447 -23.59 -8.02 -21.94
C ALA A 447 -22.11 -8.27 -21.59
N ALA A 448 -21.16 -7.89 -22.46
CA ALA A 448 -19.73 -8.01 -22.23
C ALA A 448 -19.17 -6.87 -21.36
N GLN A 449 -19.86 -5.72 -21.31
CA GLN A 449 -19.51 -4.63 -20.39
C GLN A 449 -19.62 -5.08 -18.92
N VAL A 450 -20.61 -5.89 -18.56
CA VAL A 450 -20.82 -6.35 -17.16
C VAL A 450 -19.60 -7.10 -16.59
N PRO A 451 -19.10 -8.21 -17.18
CA PRO A 451 -17.93 -8.89 -16.67
C PRO A 451 -16.66 -8.04 -16.78
N LEU A 452 -16.53 -7.20 -17.81
CA LEU A 452 -15.39 -6.29 -17.96
C LEU A 452 -15.29 -5.30 -16.80
N PHE A 453 -16.38 -4.60 -16.48
CA PHE A 453 -16.42 -3.63 -15.39
C PHE A 453 -16.33 -4.30 -14.01
N SER A 454 -16.82 -5.54 -13.86
CA SER A 454 -16.59 -6.35 -12.66
C SER A 454 -15.10 -6.62 -12.45
N LEU A 455 -14.42 -7.13 -13.48
CA LEU A 455 -12.99 -7.46 -13.42
C LEU A 455 -12.10 -6.23 -13.23
N ILE A 456 -12.45 -5.11 -13.85
CA ILE A 456 -11.76 -3.83 -13.64
C ILE A 456 -11.96 -3.37 -12.20
N SER A 457 -13.19 -3.38 -11.67
CA SER A 457 -13.48 -2.88 -10.32
C SER A 457 -12.90 -3.77 -9.22
N ALA A 458 -12.82 -5.10 -9.45
CA ALA A 458 -12.44 -6.07 -8.43
C ALA A 458 -11.11 -5.79 -7.70
N PRO A 459 -9.99 -5.49 -8.38
CA PRO A 459 -8.74 -5.14 -7.70
C PRO A 459 -8.71 -3.68 -7.21
N ILE A 460 -9.59 -2.81 -7.73
CA ILE A 460 -9.50 -1.38 -7.47
C ILE A 460 -10.14 -1.06 -6.12
N TYR A 461 -9.39 -0.30 -5.32
CA TYR A 461 -9.82 0.17 -4.04
C TYR A 461 -10.69 1.43 -4.14
N LEU A 462 -11.95 1.26 -4.59
CA LEU A 462 -12.96 2.33 -4.60
C LEU A 462 -13.95 2.12 -3.47
N CYS A 463 -14.24 3.19 -2.73
CA CYS A 463 -15.38 3.19 -1.82
C CYS A 463 -16.67 3.49 -2.60
N ALA A 464 -17.80 3.06 -2.06
CA ALA A 464 -19.07 3.18 -2.76
C ALA A 464 -19.47 4.65 -2.98
N ALA A 465 -19.03 5.58 -2.12
CA ALA A 465 -19.21 7.02 -2.29
C ALA A 465 -18.43 7.54 -3.52
N SER A 466 -17.10 7.33 -3.57
CA SER A 466 -16.25 7.81 -4.68
C SER A 466 -16.55 7.14 -6.02
N ALA A 467 -17.07 5.91 -6.01
CA ALA A 467 -17.51 5.23 -7.23
C ALA A 467 -18.82 5.81 -7.81
N THR A 468 -19.61 6.55 -7.03
CA THR A 468 -20.93 7.06 -7.45
C THR A 468 -20.86 8.17 -8.50
N PRO A 469 -19.99 9.19 -8.39
CA PRO A 469 -19.78 10.15 -9.47
C PRO A 469 -19.19 9.51 -10.72
N VAL A 470 -18.28 8.54 -10.58
CA VAL A 470 -17.74 7.79 -11.73
C VAL A 470 -18.88 7.05 -12.44
N ALA A 471 -19.75 6.40 -11.68
CA ALA A 471 -20.93 5.73 -12.20
C ALA A 471 -21.90 6.67 -12.94
N SER A 472 -22.13 7.89 -12.44
CA SER A 472 -23.00 8.84 -13.13
C SER A 472 -22.40 9.32 -14.45
N VAL A 473 -21.08 9.54 -14.50
CA VAL A 473 -20.36 9.85 -15.74
C VAL A 473 -20.42 8.68 -16.71
N LEU A 474 -20.19 7.44 -16.26
CA LEU A 474 -20.29 6.25 -17.11
C LEU A 474 -21.70 6.07 -17.70
N LEU A 475 -22.75 6.32 -16.91
CA LEU A 475 -24.12 6.33 -17.44
C LEU A 475 -24.32 7.46 -18.47
N ALA A 476 -23.76 8.64 -18.23
CA ALA A 476 -23.77 9.77 -19.18
C ALA A 476 -23.11 9.39 -20.52
N LYS A 477 -22.01 8.64 -20.42
CA LYS A 477 -21.22 8.11 -21.55
C LYS A 477 -21.88 6.91 -22.25
N GLY A 478 -23.08 6.51 -21.84
CA GLY A 478 -23.84 5.43 -22.48
C GLY A 478 -23.44 4.01 -22.04
N VAL A 479 -22.69 3.85 -20.95
CA VAL A 479 -22.39 2.53 -20.38
C VAL A 479 -23.68 1.89 -19.85
N ALA A 480 -23.84 0.59 -20.10
CA ALA A 480 -25.04 -0.13 -19.70
C ALA A 480 -25.26 -0.09 -18.17
N LEU A 481 -26.51 0.12 -17.74
CA LEU A 481 -26.88 0.25 -16.33
C LEU A 481 -26.37 -0.92 -15.48
N GLY A 482 -26.49 -2.14 -15.97
CA GLY A 482 -26.01 -3.34 -15.29
C GLY A 482 -24.50 -3.33 -15.09
N ALA A 483 -23.72 -2.86 -16.07
CA ALA A 483 -22.27 -2.77 -15.94
C ALA A 483 -21.85 -1.72 -14.89
N VAL A 484 -22.55 -0.59 -14.85
CA VAL A 484 -22.33 0.46 -13.85
C VAL A 484 -22.69 -0.03 -12.44
N ILE A 485 -23.81 -0.72 -12.27
CA ILE A 485 -24.18 -1.30 -10.97
C ILE A 485 -23.18 -2.38 -10.57
N THR A 486 -22.80 -3.29 -11.47
CA THR A 486 -21.76 -4.30 -11.18
C THR A 486 -20.43 -3.65 -10.79
N PHE A 487 -20.03 -2.54 -11.42
CA PHE A 487 -18.86 -1.77 -11.02
C PHE A 487 -18.98 -1.22 -9.59
N LEU A 488 -20.14 -0.65 -9.24
CA LEU A 488 -20.43 -0.05 -7.93
C LEU A 488 -20.47 -1.07 -6.77
N LEU A 489 -20.88 -2.31 -7.04
CA LEU A 489 -20.90 -3.38 -6.03
C LEU A 489 -19.55 -4.13 -5.95
N THR A 490 -18.95 -4.47 -7.10
CA THR A 490 -17.78 -5.36 -7.10
C THR A 490 -16.58 -4.75 -6.36
N GLY A 491 -16.32 -3.45 -6.54
CA GLY A 491 -15.14 -2.77 -5.97
C GLY A 491 -15.12 -2.81 -4.44
N PRO A 492 -16.13 -2.26 -3.74
CA PRO A 492 -16.21 -2.33 -2.28
C PRO A 492 -16.16 -3.75 -1.73
N ALA A 493 -16.74 -4.73 -2.43
CA ALA A 493 -16.84 -6.12 -1.98
C ALA A 493 -15.58 -6.99 -2.19
N THR A 494 -14.73 -6.72 -3.19
CA THR A 494 -13.65 -7.65 -3.61
C THR A 494 -12.23 -7.09 -3.63
N ASN A 495 -12.05 -5.85 -3.21
CA ASN A 495 -10.77 -5.17 -3.25
C ASN A 495 -9.62 -5.88 -2.48
N ILE A 496 -8.40 -5.42 -2.74
CA ILE A 496 -7.15 -6.03 -2.23
C ILE A 496 -7.06 -6.13 -0.70
N THR A 497 -7.63 -5.17 0.05
CA THR A 497 -7.60 -5.23 1.52
C THR A 497 -8.63 -6.21 2.05
N THR A 498 -9.81 -6.28 1.45
CA THR A 498 -10.82 -7.30 1.74
C THR A 498 -10.28 -8.70 1.48
N TYR A 499 -9.55 -8.91 0.36
CA TYR A 499 -8.87 -10.18 0.09
C TYR A 499 -7.89 -10.56 1.21
N GLY A 500 -7.04 -9.62 1.64
CA GLY A 500 -6.07 -9.86 2.72
C GLY A 500 -6.75 -10.25 4.03
N ALA A 501 -7.80 -9.52 4.42
CA ALA A 501 -8.56 -9.78 5.63
C ALA A 501 -9.28 -11.14 5.60
N LEU A 502 -9.97 -11.45 4.50
CA LEU A 502 -10.66 -12.73 4.33
C LEU A 502 -9.66 -13.91 4.33
N ARG A 503 -8.51 -13.75 3.67
CA ARG A 503 -7.46 -14.78 3.62
C ARG A 503 -6.90 -15.10 5.00
N GLY A 504 -6.76 -14.09 5.85
CA GLY A 504 -6.26 -14.25 7.22
C GLY A 504 -7.15 -15.13 8.10
N PHE A 505 -8.49 -14.99 7.98
CA PHE A 505 -9.44 -15.72 8.83
C PHE A 505 -10.01 -17.00 8.23
N HIS A 506 -10.12 -17.07 6.91
CA HIS A 506 -10.80 -18.18 6.22
C HIS A 506 -9.85 -19.06 5.39
N GLY A 507 -8.58 -18.65 5.24
CA GLY A 507 -7.60 -19.34 4.42
C GLY A 507 -7.77 -19.08 2.91
N ARG A 508 -6.68 -19.25 2.15
CA ARG A 508 -6.60 -18.87 0.73
C ARG A 508 -7.67 -19.53 -0.15
N LYS A 509 -7.97 -20.83 0.07
CA LYS A 509 -8.95 -21.57 -0.74
C LYS A 509 -10.35 -20.98 -0.60
N THR A 510 -10.82 -20.83 0.64
CA THR A 510 -12.14 -20.28 0.95
C THR A 510 -12.28 -18.85 0.47
N THR A 511 -11.24 -18.03 0.63
CA THR A 511 -11.23 -16.65 0.13
C THR A 511 -11.39 -16.58 -1.38
N LEU A 512 -10.63 -17.38 -2.15
CA LEU A 512 -10.74 -17.40 -3.61
C LEU A 512 -12.13 -17.88 -4.07
N LEU A 513 -12.70 -18.89 -3.41
CA LEU A 513 -14.07 -19.35 -3.70
C LEU A 513 -15.10 -18.25 -3.38
N LEU A 514 -14.96 -17.57 -2.24
CA LEU A 514 -15.86 -16.47 -1.87
C LEU A 514 -15.76 -15.30 -2.86
N LEU A 515 -14.56 -14.94 -3.31
CA LEU A 515 -14.36 -13.96 -4.38
C LEU A 515 -15.06 -14.37 -5.67
N GLY A 516 -14.93 -15.64 -6.08
CA GLY A 516 -15.66 -16.18 -7.22
C GLY A 516 -17.17 -16.09 -7.07
N VAL A 517 -17.70 -16.33 -5.86
CA VAL A 517 -19.13 -16.16 -5.55
C VAL A 517 -19.54 -14.69 -5.66
N ILE A 518 -18.76 -13.77 -5.11
CA ILE A 518 -19.07 -12.33 -5.18
C ILE A 518 -19.07 -11.86 -6.65
N LEU A 519 -18.05 -12.21 -7.42
CA LEU A 519 -17.95 -11.84 -8.85
C LEU A 519 -19.10 -12.43 -9.67
N SER A 520 -19.40 -13.72 -9.49
CA SER A 520 -20.51 -14.35 -10.22
C SER A 520 -21.86 -13.76 -9.82
N ALA A 521 -22.08 -13.44 -8.55
CA ALA A 521 -23.30 -12.79 -8.08
C ALA A 521 -23.46 -11.37 -8.63
N THR A 522 -22.41 -10.55 -8.62
CA THR A 522 -22.47 -9.18 -9.17
C THR A 522 -22.63 -9.17 -10.69
N ILE A 523 -22.01 -10.12 -11.41
CA ILE A 523 -22.20 -10.28 -12.86
C ILE A 523 -23.63 -10.71 -13.17
N ALA A 524 -24.15 -11.74 -12.48
CA ALA A 524 -25.52 -12.21 -12.69
C ALA A 524 -26.53 -11.09 -12.45
N LEU A 525 -26.34 -10.32 -11.38
CA LEU A 525 -27.19 -9.20 -11.03
C LEU A 525 -27.11 -8.06 -12.06
N GLY A 526 -25.91 -7.72 -12.53
CA GLY A 526 -25.73 -6.74 -13.62
C GLY A 526 -26.41 -7.16 -14.92
N LEU A 527 -26.28 -8.43 -15.31
CA LEU A 527 -26.96 -8.96 -16.50
C LEU A 527 -28.49 -8.89 -16.36
N VAL A 528 -29.03 -9.21 -15.19
CA VAL A 528 -30.47 -9.06 -14.90
C VAL A 528 -30.88 -7.59 -15.00
N LEU A 529 -30.09 -6.67 -14.46
CA LEU A 529 -30.38 -5.23 -14.49
C LEU A 529 -30.32 -4.63 -15.90
N ASN A 530 -29.49 -5.19 -16.80
CA ASN A 530 -29.49 -4.80 -18.21
C ASN A 530 -30.82 -5.11 -18.93
N LEU A 531 -31.62 -6.05 -18.42
CA LEU A 531 -32.96 -6.32 -18.94
C LEU A 531 -33.98 -5.27 -18.50
N VAL A 532 -33.67 -4.51 -17.44
CA VAL A 532 -34.55 -3.47 -16.89
C VAL A 532 -34.32 -2.17 -17.65
N VAL A 533 -35.13 -1.91 -18.68
CA VAL A 533 -35.08 -0.66 -19.45
C VAL A 533 -35.64 0.47 -18.58
N LEU A 534 -34.75 1.31 -18.06
CA LEU A 534 -35.10 2.50 -17.30
C LEU A 534 -34.79 3.76 -18.11
N PRO A 535 -35.75 4.71 -18.25
CA PRO A 535 -35.43 6.03 -18.77
C PRO A 535 -34.44 6.69 -17.80
N LEU A 536 -33.22 6.90 -18.28
CA LEU A 536 -32.18 7.57 -17.50
C LEU A 536 -32.63 9.02 -17.26
N PRO A 537 -32.59 9.51 -16.01
CA PRO A 537 -32.87 10.92 -15.75
C PRO A 537 -31.83 11.80 -16.46
N ALA A 538 -32.25 12.97 -16.94
CA ALA A 538 -31.34 13.97 -17.47
C ALA A 538 -30.36 14.38 -16.36
N LEU A 539 -29.08 14.06 -16.56
CA LEU A 539 -28.03 14.31 -15.60
C LEU A 539 -27.79 15.82 -15.47
N LYS A 540 -27.91 16.34 -14.25
CA LYS A 540 -27.23 17.58 -13.86
C LYS A 540 -25.80 17.20 -13.43
N VAL A 541 -24.92 17.00 -14.40
CA VAL A 541 -23.47 17.02 -14.13
C VAL A 541 -23.07 18.49 -14.05
N GLY A 542 -22.74 18.98 -12.85
CA GLY A 542 -22.27 20.36 -12.72
C GLY A 542 -22.62 21.10 -11.45
N ALA A 543 -22.66 20.43 -10.30
CA ALA A 543 -22.46 21.16 -9.05
C ALA A 543 -21.01 20.93 -8.63
N GLU A 544 -20.14 21.85 -9.02
CA GLU A 544 -18.83 22.06 -8.41
C GLU A 544 -19.05 22.29 -6.90
N HIS A 545 -19.18 21.19 -6.15
CA HIS A 545 -19.29 21.25 -4.71
C HIS A 545 -17.91 21.61 -4.20
N GLN A 546 -17.71 22.90 -3.97
CA GLN A 546 -16.60 23.33 -3.15
C GLN A 546 -16.65 22.53 -1.84
N PRO A 547 -15.51 22.01 -1.37
CA PRO A 547 -15.49 21.19 -0.18
C PRO A 547 -16.07 22.01 0.98
N HIS A 548 -17.11 21.47 1.62
CA HIS A 548 -17.72 22.13 2.77
C HIS A 548 -16.67 22.32 3.87
N ALA A 549 -16.84 23.34 4.72
CA ALA A 549 -15.88 23.63 5.81
C ALA A 549 -15.55 22.39 6.67
N LEU A 550 -16.54 21.51 6.90
CA LEU A 550 -16.36 20.24 7.60
C LEU A 550 -15.45 19.25 6.84
N GLN A 551 -15.58 19.16 5.52
CA GLN A 551 -14.73 18.31 4.68
C GLN A 551 -13.28 18.80 4.72
N LEU A 552 -13.07 20.12 4.58
CA LEU A 552 -11.72 20.69 4.65
C LEU A 552 -11.09 20.54 6.04
N ALA A 553 -11.85 20.74 7.11
CA ALA A 553 -11.38 20.52 8.48
C ALA A 553 -11.03 19.04 8.73
N SER A 554 -11.88 18.11 8.28
CA SER A 554 -11.64 16.67 8.41
C SER A 554 -10.44 16.21 7.57
N ALA A 555 -10.30 16.74 6.35
CA ALA A 555 -9.15 16.47 5.49
C ALA A 555 -7.85 16.95 6.14
N SER A 556 -7.86 18.16 6.71
CA SER A 556 -6.68 18.74 7.38
C SER A 556 -6.29 17.91 8.62
N LEU A 557 -7.29 17.49 9.42
CA LEU A 557 -7.08 16.61 10.55
C LEU A 557 -6.56 15.23 10.11
N PHE A 558 -7.09 14.68 9.02
CA PHE A 558 -6.64 13.41 8.49
C PHE A 558 -5.20 13.48 7.96
N VAL A 559 -4.80 14.57 7.29
CA VAL A 559 -3.39 14.83 6.94
C VAL A 559 -2.52 14.89 8.18
N ALA A 560 -2.92 15.58 9.25
CA ALA A 560 -2.16 15.63 10.50
C ALA A 560 -1.96 14.23 11.10
N PHE A 561 -2.98 13.38 11.04
CA PHE A 561 -2.89 11.98 11.45
C PHE A 561 -1.97 11.14 10.56
N LEU A 562 -2.04 11.30 9.24
CA LEU A 562 -1.12 10.62 8.32
C LEU A 562 0.33 11.05 8.55
N VAL A 563 0.58 12.34 8.82
CA VAL A 563 1.91 12.83 9.21
C VAL A 563 2.34 12.21 10.54
N TYR A 564 1.46 12.16 11.55
CA TYR A 564 1.76 11.48 12.81
C TYR A 564 2.11 9.99 12.62
N SER A 565 1.37 9.29 11.75
CA SER A 565 1.64 7.90 11.37
C SER A 565 3.00 7.77 10.66
N LEU A 566 3.33 8.71 9.77
CA LEU A 566 4.63 8.77 9.08
C LEU A 566 5.78 8.93 10.07
N PHE A 567 5.64 9.76 11.11
CA PHE A 567 6.67 9.89 12.17
C PHE A 567 6.82 8.62 13.02
N ARG A 568 5.74 7.86 13.20
CA ARG A 568 5.78 6.59 13.95
C ARG A 568 6.42 5.46 13.16
N GLN A 569 6.06 5.32 11.89
CA GLN A 569 6.44 4.20 11.03
C GLN A 569 7.68 4.49 10.18
N GLY A 570 7.91 5.75 9.82
CA GLY A 570 8.82 6.14 8.74
C GLY A 570 8.22 5.84 7.35
N PRO A 571 8.71 6.48 6.27
CA PRO A 571 8.19 6.27 4.91
C PRO A 571 8.34 4.82 4.44
N ARG A 572 9.44 4.14 4.82
CA ARG A 572 9.62 2.71 4.53
C ARG A 572 8.66 1.81 5.30
N GLY A 573 8.39 2.12 6.57
CA GLY A 573 7.40 1.38 7.35
C GLY A 573 6.01 1.47 6.71
N CYS A 574 5.64 2.64 6.19
CA CYS A 574 4.40 2.81 5.41
C CYS A 574 4.39 1.97 4.12
N LEU A 575 5.50 1.88 3.38
CA LEU A 575 5.60 1.05 2.18
C LEU A 575 5.53 -0.45 2.48
N GLN A 576 6.13 -0.90 3.59
CA GLN A 576 6.04 -2.29 4.03
C GLN A 576 4.59 -2.71 4.30
N ARG A 577 3.73 -1.80 4.79
CA ARG A 577 2.28 -2.07 4.95
C ARG A 577 1.58 -2.36 3.63
N LEU A 578 2.07 -1.80 2.52
CA LEU A 578 1.57 -2.06 1.18
C LEU A 578 2.07 -3.39 0.59
N GLY A 579 2.90 -4.15 1.34
CA GLY A 579 3.55 -5.37 0.86
C GLY A 579 4.71 -5.10 -0.10
N ILE A 580 5.20 -3.87 -0.16
CA ILE A 580 6.29 -3.45 -1.04
C ILE A 580 7.57 -3.35 -0.20
N GLY A 581 8.60 -4.14 -0.53
CA GLY A 581 9.89 -4.15 0.17
C GLY A 581 10.23 -5.43 0.97
N HIS A 582 9.53 -6.55 0.77
CA HIS A 582 9.98 -7.84 1.30
C HIS A 582 11.04 -8.47 0.39
N THR A 583 12.28 -8.53 0.86
CA THR A 583 13.28 -9.46 0.34
C THR A 583 12.87 -10.88 0.75
N HIS A 584 12.76 -11.79 -0.22
CA HIS A 584 12.31 -13.18 -0.05
C HIS A 584 13.35 -14.09 0.66
N ALA A 585 14.12 -13.58 1.62
CA ALA A 585 15.20 -14.35 2.25
C ALA A 585 14.80 -15.11 3.53
N GLU A 586 13.62 -14.88 4.12
CA GLU A 586 13.23 -15.48 5.42
C GLU A 586 12.16 -16.58 5.33
N HIS A 587 12.00 -17.25 4.17
CA HIS A 587 11.05 -18.36 4.03
C HIS A 587 11.64 -19.77 4.18
N ASP A 588 12.88 -19.94 4.67
CA ASP A 588 13.50 -21.28 4.77
C ASP A 588 13.75 -21.80 6.21
N HIS A 589 13.14 -21.18 7.23
CA HIS A 589 13.21 -21.72 8.60
C HIS A 589 11.81 -21.91 9.17
N GLY A 590 11.12 -22.95 8.70
CA GLY A 590 9.79 -23.27 9.20
C GLY A 590 9.23 -24.63 8.83
N ASP A 591 10.04 -25.61 8.39
CA ASP A 591 9.55 -26.97 8.13
C ASP A 591 10.60 -28.02 8.50
N ARG A 592 10.83 -28.23 9.81
CA ARG A 592 11.14 -29.56 10.37
C ARG A 592 10.57 -29.67 11.78
N ALA A 593 9.38 -30.25 11.86
CA ALA A 593 8.85 -30.80 13.10
C ALA A 593 9.58 -32.12 13.42
N GLY A 594 9.92 -32.30 14.71
CA GLY A 594 10.08 -33.62 15.32
C GLY A 594 11.50 -33.99 15.79
N GLY A 595 11.63 -34.18 17.11
CA GLY A 595 12.36 -35.33 17.64
C GLY A 595 13.69 -35.07 18.34
N HIS A 596 13.65 -35.22 19.66
CA HIS A 596 14.67 -35.84 20.51
C HIS A 596 15.93 -35.03 20.88
N ALA A 597 15.97 -34.69 22.17
CA ALA A 597 17.18 -34.53 22.94
C ALA A 597 18.02 -35.81 22.87
N HIS A 598 19.29 -35.68 22.47
CA HIS A 598 20.33 -36.65 22.79
C HIS A 598 21.63 -35.90 23.09
N ASP A 599 22.02 -35.95 24.37
CA ASP A 599 23.43 -35.99 24.79
C ASP A 599 24.17 -37.03 23.94
N HIS A 600 25.28 -36.67 23.30
CA HIS A 600 26.40 -37.59 23.12
C HIS A 600 27.73 -36.82 23.06
N ALA A 601 28.57 -37.17 24.03
CA ALA A 601 29.99 -36.94 24.05
C ALA A 601 30.67 -37.62 22.85
N HIS A 602 31.62 -36.92 22.23
CA HIS A 602 32.70 -37.55 21.47
C HIS A 602 34.04 -37.01 21.94
N GLU A 603 34.79 -37.91 22.56
CA GLU A 603 36.23 -37.85 22.75
C GLU A 603 36.97 -37.87 21.40
N GLY A 604 38.17 -37.28 21.35
CA GLY A 604 39.19 -37.66 20.38
C GLY A 604 39.94 -36.52 19.70
N GLY A 605 41.03 -36.08 20.33
CA GLY A 605 42.31 -35.60 19.79
C GLY A 605 42.37 -34.79 18.49
N HIS A 606 42.98 -33.60 18.55
CA HIS A 606 44.34 -33.39 18.03
C HIS A 606 44.85 -31.98 18.41
N ASP A 607 46.13 -31.97 18.79
CA ASP A 607 46.93 -30.86 19.31
C ASP A 607 46.99 -29.62 18.40
N HIS A 608 47.08 -28.42 18.98
CA HIS A 608 48.36 -27.72 19.11
C HIS A 608 48.26 -26.44 19.95
N ALA A 609 49.34 -26.21 20.69
CA ALA A 609 49.54 -25.24 21.75
C ALA A 609 49.63 -23.78 21.29
N HIS A 610 49.30 -22.85 22.20
CA HIS A 610 50.22 -21.86 22.81
C HIS A 610 49.36 -20.87 23.64
N ALA A 611 49.29 -21.04 24.96
CA ALA A 611 50.14 -20.39 25.96
C ALA A 611 49.92 -18.86 26.10
N ARG A 612 49.17 -18.44 27.12
CA ARG A 612 49.59 -17.61 28.28
C ARG A 612 48.38 -17.00 29.00
N GLU A 613 48.13 -17.47 30.22
CA GLU A 613 47.46 -16.74 31.31
C GLU A 613 48.42 -15.67 31.89
N PRO A 614 48.10 -14.98 33.00
CA PRO A 614 46.99 -14.07 33.25
C PRO A 614 47.53 -12.73 33.82
N GLU A 615 46.72 -11.71 34.07
CA GLU A 615 46.76 -11.03 35.39
C GLU A 615 45.60 -10.04 35.60
N PRO A 616 45.21 -9.82 36.87
CA PRO A 616 44.00 -9.13 37.30
C PRO A 616 44.31 -7.79 38.01
N LYS A 617 43.29 -7.25 38.70
CA LYS A 617 43.27 -6.10 39.64
C LYS A 617 42.92 -4.77 38.98
N ALA A 618 42.16 -3.87 39.58
CA ALA A 618 41.30 -3.85 40.76
C ALA A 618 40.71 -2.43 40.81
N GLY A 619 39.54 -2.28 41.44
CA GLY A 619 39.23 -1.06 42.19
C GLY A 619 38.09 -0.18 41.65
N GLY A 620 37.02 -0.09 42.45
CA GLY A 620 36.44 1.24 42.73
C GLY A 620 34.93 1.42 42.57
N CYS A 621 34.17 0.85 43.51
CA CYS A 621 33.00 1.45 44.21
C CYS A 621 31.91 2.26 43.47
N CYS A 622 30.75 1.62 43.36
CA CYS A 622 29.47 1.93 44.01
C CYS A 622 29.11 3.37 44.43
N SER A 623 27.95 3.84 43.96
CA SER A 623 26.88 4.37 44.83
C SER A 623 25.53 3.70 44.48
N GLY A 624 24.85 3.15 45.51
CA GLY A 624 23.49 2.58 45.46
C GLY A 624 22.40 3.66 45.58
N ILE A 625 21.10 3.41 45.79
CA ILE A 625 20.32 2.34 46.44
C ILE A 625 18.85 2.48 45.91
N ALA A 626 18.21 1.44 45.33
CA ALA A 626 17.23 0.46 45.88
C ALA A 626 15.92 1.04 46.49
N THR A 627 14.72 0.54 46.14
CA THR A 627 14.08 -0.61 46.80
C THR A 627 12.81 -1.08 46.05
N CYS A 628 12.59 -2.41 45.94
CA CYS A 628 11.38 -3.11 46.40
C CYS A 628 11.51 -4.63 46.20
N ALA A 629 10.96 -5.36 47.17
CA ALA A 629 11.29 -6.74 47.56
C ALA A 629 10.56 -7.83 46.76
N SER A 630 11.17 -9.01 46.82
CA SER A 630 10.69 -10.34 46.43
C SER A 630 9.94 -11.04 47.57
N GLU A 631 8.85 -11.75 47.26
CA GLU A 631 8.36 -12.89 48.05
C GLU A 631 7.99 -14.07 47.13
N PRO A 632 8.15 -15.34 47.58
CA PRO A 632 8.09 -16.54 46.74
C PRO A 632 6.70 -17.21 46.71
N ALA A 633 6.40 -17.92 45.61
CA ALA A 633 5.19 -18.71 45.43
C ALA A 633 5.27 -20.10 46.12
N PRO A 634 4.14 -20.70 46.55
CA PRO A 634 4.12 -21.97 47.32
C PRO A 634 4.19 -23.24 46.42
N PRO A 635 4.58 -24.41 46.98
CA PRO A 635 4.78 -25.65 46.22
C PRO A 635 3.48 -26.44 45.97
N ALA A 636 3.46 -27.19 44.88
CA ALA A 636 2.39 -28.09 44.46
C ALA A 636 2.30 -29.35 45.34
N PRO A 637 1.09 -29.95 45.53
CA PRO A 637 0.93 -31.13 46.39
C PRO A 637 1.31 -32.44 45.69
N ALA A 638 1.92 -33.33 46.48
CA ALA A 638 2.35 -34.68 46.13
C ALA A 638 1.17 -35.66 45.97
N ALA A 639 1.34 -36.62 45.04
CA ALA A 639 0.49 -37.80 44.90
C ALA A 639 0.82 -38.85 45.99
N PRO A 640 -0.15 -39.68 46.42
CA PRO A 640 0.14 -40.81 47.31
C PRO A 640 0.33 -42.12 46.54
N GLU A 641 1.38 -42.86 46.89
CA GLU A 641 1.56 -44.29 46.59
C GLU A 641 0.71 -45.15 47.55
N THR A 642 0.09 -46.22 47.04
CA THR A 642 0.02 -47.56 47.67
C THR A 642 -0.41 -48.61 46.62
N ALA A 643 0.33 -49.72 46.57
CA ALA A 643 0.15 -50.90 45.71
C ALA A 643 -0.75 -51.97 46.40
N PRO A 644 -0.78 -53.27 46.00
CA PRO A 644 -0.83 -53.96 44.70
C PRO A 644 -2.01 -54.98 44.59
N HIS A 645 -2.26 -55.56 43.40
CA HIS A 645 -2.56 -57.01 43.12
C HIS A 645 -3.51 -57.31 41.94
N SER A 646 -2.99 -58.16 41.04
CA SER A 646 -3.58 -59.30 40.29
C SER A 646 -4.84 -59.20 39.41
N HIS A 647 -4.65 -59.62 38.15
CA HIS A 647 -5.44 -60.60 37.35
C HIS A 647 -6.97 -60.63 37.53
N GLU A 648 -7.76 -60.46 36.45
CA GLU A 648 -8.29 -61.53 35.58
C GLU A 648 -9.32 -61.01 34.56
N HIS A 649 -9.56 -61.84 33.54
CA HIS A 649 -10.50 -61.72 32.42
C HIS A 649 -11.98 -61.71 32.85
N GLU A 650 -12.87 -61.12 32.01
CA GLU A 650 -14.15 -61.66 31.50
C GLU A 650 -15.05 -60.51 31.01
N HIS A 651 -15.33 -60.42 29.70
CA HIS A 651 -16.45 -61.00 28.93
C HIS A 651 -17.79 -60.24 29.01
N GLU A 652 -18.21 -59.77 27.83
CA GLU A 652 -19.55 -59.32 27.48
C GLU A 652 -20.64 -60.37 27.78
N HIS A 653 -21.73 -59.97 28.43
CA HIS A 653 -23.10 -60.25 27.98
C HIS A 653 -24.14 -59.59 28.89
N GLY A 654 -25.26 -59.13 28.30
CA GLY A 654 -26.38 -58.61 29.06
C GLY A 654 -27.51 -58.02 28.21
N ARG A 655 -28.15 -58.86 27.38
CA ARG A 655 -29.50 -58.63 26.84
C ARG A 655 -30.54 -59.17 27.84
N GLY A 656 -31.57 -58.37 28.11
CA GLY A 656 -32.98 -58.83 28.11
C GLY A 656 -33.62 -59.26 29.43
N GLY A 657 -34.74 -58.60 29.73
CA GLY A 657 -35.76 -58.91 30.75
C GLY A 657 -36.13 -57.60 31.47
N GLU A 658 -37.30 -56.98 31.33
CA GLU A 658 -38.61 -57.27 30.70
C GLU A 658 -39.15 -56.00 30.04
#